data_AF-A0A2E2BY60-F1
#
_entry.id   AF-A0A2E2BY60-F1
#
_cell.length_a   1.000
_cell.length_b   1.000
_cell.length_c   1.000
_cell.angle_alpha   90.00
_cell.angle_beta   90.00
_cell.angle_gamma   90.00
#
_symmetry.space_group_name_H-M   'P 1'
#
loop_
_entity.id
_entity.type
_entity.pdbx_description
1 polymer ?
#
loop_
_entity_poly.entity_id
_entity_poly.type
_entity_poly.pdbx_seq_one_letter_code
_entity_poly.pdbx_strand_id
1 'polypeptide(L)'
;MTEKTLPILTAADQTDLGHYPARWWHTQGEKIICDLCPRACALSENDRGFCFVRQNIDGKMALTTFGRSTGFCVDPIEKKPLNHFYPGSSVLSFGTAGCNLGCKFCQNWDISKSREIERLSAQAMPDEIAEVAAQLGCQSVAFTYNDPIIWSEYAIETSKACHARGIKTVAVTAGYITEQARADFFEHIDAANIDLKAFTEEFYYRITLSHLQPVLETLKWLKQETDVWFEITNLVIPQANDNDSEFQQMCDWILKEVGPDVPLHFSAFHPDFRMRDRGGTPPETLVRAREIALAAGLKYVYTGNVNDVARQSTYCPHCQQTLIERNWYQLGKYALRGHRCGYCDTEIAGHFSDKPGDWGQKRLPVDIQAILKKNAASQSGNTEPQKGPSTMQTNQSPQIIELSSDQEQALLQQAAAVVAGTVTRSRPVDVPLGDLQDTTVSGAFVSLKRQKQLRSCCGSFGKPQPLGQALQQAAVRAAKDDPRFPPVSPSELAHLDLEVWLLSGLEAVPEQGADRVEAVIVGQHGLQIQADGRSGLLLPGVPLDHGWDAEEFLNQTCIKAGLPPTAWKDPGTTLMRFQGISCAARLAELVDLSTETQVKTILGQREFAQYLQYIQSTVDALLKGQVPSYYCDAVSDTNLQGVALLLSRTGTDEELILSKWALKQTFPMQSTVFSLCQQLAQIIARLKLKPGEFQIKLVLASDPAMHGTPAQNDLHDFDFQQRSLLLIDGQKNAWCYDREQDAATLLAQAQQALNSTQPETAQLLSLAVQTTTPRFQVVNRPRAELGTEIRPAGVAGTFYPAEPTRMNAQLDELFHEAAETQPWAAAMLPHAGWKYSGKIAARVLNRIQLPSTIIVIGPKHTRDGVDWAVAPHQVWQLPDGNLNSDRGLAQQLVEQIPGLELDAAAHRNEHAIEVELPLIQRLAPQSKVIGIVIGSGNLERCEEFAEGLARVIQQMPEPPLLVISSDMNHFATDRENRRLDELALEKMRALDPAGLLETVREHHISMCGVLPAMMVMKTLQKLGKLSQIEQVGYATSGDVTGDSSRVVGYAGLLIN
;
A
#
# COMPACT_ATOMS: atom_id res chain seq x y z
N MET A 1 28.99 -5.15 45.87
CA MET A 1 27.81 -5.45 46.72
C MET A 1 27.11 -4.14 47.06
N THR A 2 26.10 -3.79 46.27
CA THR A 2 24.95 -2.95 46.65
C THR A 2 23.84 -3.41 45.73
N GLU A 3 22.96 -4.27 46.24
CA GLU A 3 21.77 -4.74 45.55
C GLU A 3 20.92 -3.54 45.14
N LYS A 4 20.79 -3.31 43.82
CA LYS A 4 19.69 -2.52 43.25
C LYS A 4 18.69 -3.51 42.68
N THR A 5 17.94 -4.16 43.55
CA THR A 5 16.74 -4.90 43.18
C THR A 5 15.69 -3.89 42.73
N LEU A 6 15.51 -3.77 41.41
CA LEU A 6 14.36 -3.09 40.82
C LEU A 6 13.08 -3.84 41.23
N PRO A 7 11.95 -3.16 41.47
CA PRO A 7 10.73 -3.80 41.94
C PRO A 7 10.19 -4.77 40.89
N ILE A 8 10.00 -6.03 41.29
CA ILE A 8 9.28 -7.04 40.54
C ILE A 8 7.79 -6.67 40.59
N LEU A 9 7.22 -6.25 39.46
CA LEU A 9 5.77 -6.00 39.35
C LEU A 9 5.03 -7.35 39.40
N THR A 10 4.05 -7.47 40.30
CA THR A 10 3.20 -8.65 40.44
C THR A 10 2.03 -8.61 39.44
N ALA A 11 1.46 -9.79 39.13
CA ALA A 11 0.35 -9.97 38.19
C ALA A 11 -0.95 -9.17 38.49
N ALA A 12 -1.02 -8.44 39.60
CA ALA A 12 -2.17 -7.62 40.00
C ALA A 12 -2.27 -6.25 39.30
N ASP A 13 -1.26 -5.82 38.53
CA ASP A 13 -1.25 -4.52 37.82
C ASP A 13 -1.75 -4.62 36.35
N GLN A 14 -2.53 -5.64 36.01
CA GLN A 14 -3.14 -5.78 34.68
C GLN A 14 -4.28 -4.76 34.49
N THR A 15 -3.94 -3.52 34.13
CA THR A 15 -4.88 -2.51 33.66
C THR A 15 -4.85 -2.41 32.14
N ASP A 16 -6.03 -2.43 31.51
CA ASP A 16 -6.39 -2.07 30.13
C ASP A 16 -5.39 -2.35 28.99
N LEU A 17 -5.86 -3.07 27.95
CA LEU A 17 -5.14 -3.39 26.71
C LEU A 17 -4.75 -2.13 25.92
N GLY A 18 -3.71 -1.43 26.36
CA GLY A 18 -3.19 -0.22 25.68
C GLY A 18 -1.82 0.25 26.16
N HIS A 19 -1.46 0.05 27.44
CA HIS A 19 -0.27 0.65 28.03
C HIS A 19 0.41 -0.28 29.06
N TYR A 20 1.29 -1.18 28.60
CA TYR A 20 2.04 -2.07 29.49
C TYR A 20 3.24 -1.34 30.10
N PRO A 21 3.50 -1.41 31.42
CA PRO A 21 4.65 -0.73 32.03
C PRO A 21 5.99 -1.18 31.43
N ALA A 22 6.76 -0.24 30.88
CA ALA A 22 8.07 -0.52 30.32
C ALA A 22 9.17 -0.46 31.38
N ARG A 23 10.21 -1.30 31.23
CA ARG A 23 11.20 -1.59 32.30
C ARG A 23 12.43 -0.68 32.29
N TRP A 24 12.95 -0.34 31.11
CA TRP A 24 14.26 0.35 30.99
C TRP A 24 14.10 1.85 30.74
N TRP A 25 14.06 2.61 31.82
CA TRP A 25 14.06 4.07 31.78
C TRP A 25 14.42 4.66 33.14
N HIS A 26 14.83 5.92 33.14
CA HIS A 26 15.01 6.74 34.33
C HIS A 26 14.49 8.16 34.10
N THR A 27 14.34 8.94 35.17
CA THR A 27 13.98 10.36 35.08
C THR A 27 15.22 11.25 35.06
N GLN A 28 15.21 12.27 34.20
CA GLN A 28 16.22 13.31 34.16
C GLN A 28 15.53 14.67 34.01
N GLY A 29 15.41 15.40 35.13
CA GLY A 29 14.59 16.61 35.18
C GLY A 29 13.10 16.28 35.05
N GLU A 30 12.40 16.97 34.16
CA GLU A 30 10.98 16.75 33.85
C GLU A 30 10.74 15.69 32.75
N LYS A 31 11.79 15.08 32.21
CA LYS A 31 11.71 14.10 31.12
C LYS A 31 12.07 12.70 31.60
N ILE A 32 11.55 11.69 30.90
CA ILE A 32 12.02 10.30 31.03
C ILE A 32 13.05 10.01 29.93
N ILE A 33 14.10 9.25 30.26
CA ILE A 33 15.11 8.78 29.32
C ILE A 33 14.90 7.28 29.12
N CYS A 34 14.76 6.84 27.87
CA CYS A 34 14.63 5.42 27.52
C CYS A 34 16.00 4.74 27.48
N ASP A 35 16.25 3.79 28.38
CA ASP A 35 17.55 3.11 28.52
C ASP A 35 17.64 1.78 27.76
N LEU A 36 16.57 1.38 27.06
CA LEU A 36 16.50 0.09 26.38
C LEU A 36 17.55 -0.05 25.26
N CYS A 37 17.67 0.97 24.40
CA CYS A 37 18.53 0.92 23.23
C CYS A 37 19.44 2.15 23.18
N PRO A 38 20.56 2.11 22.44
CA PRO A 38 21.55 3.19 22.42
C PRO A 38 21.03 4.55 21.91
N ARG A 39 19.75 4.66 21.50
CA ARG A 39 19.15 5.94 21.11
C ARG A 39 18.88 6.88 22.30
N ALA A 40 18.79 6.36 23.53
CA ALA A 40 18.59 7.16 24.74
C ALA A 40 17.51 8.25 24.59
N CYS A 41 16.32 7.90 24.06
CA CYS A 41 15.28 8.88 23.73
C CYS A 41 14.83 9.63 25.00
N ALA A 42 14.91 10.95 24.98
CA ALA A 42 14.40 11.82 26.03
C ALA A 42 12.95 12.24 25.72
N LEU A 43 12.01 11.82 26.56
CA LEU A 43 10.57 11.92 26.32
C LEU A 43 9.91 12.78 27.39
N SER A 44 9.21 13.84 26.96
CA SER A 44 8.29 14.61 27.78
C SER A 44 6.96 13.86 27.89
N GLU A 45 6.02 14.35 28.71
CA GLU A 45 4.70 13.73 28.86
C GLU A 45 4.02 13.51 27.48
N ASN A 46 3.45 12.33 27.26
CA ASN A 46 2.87 11.86 25.99
C ASN A 46 3.82 11.67 24.79
N ASP A 47 5.11 12.02 24.89
CA ASP A 47 6.07 11.81 23.80
C ASP A 47 6.29 10.31 23.54
N ARG A 48 6.54 9.96 22.26
CA ARG A 48 6.93 8.62 21.83
C ARG A 48 8.40 8.57 21.45
N GLY A 49 9.08 7.50 21.83
CA GLY A 49 10.44 7.20 21.38
C GLY A 49 10.52 7.04 19.87
N PHE A 50 11.75 7.06 19.33
CA PHE A 50 12.00 6.90 17.89
C PHE A 50 11.30 5.66 17.29
N CYS A 51 11.18 4.60 18.08
CA CYS A 51 10.52 3.35 17.69
C CYS A 51 8.99 3.43 17.61
N PHE A 52 8.38 4.55 17.98
CA PHE A 52 6.95 4.83 18.08
C PHE A 52 6.16 4.00 19.09
N VAL A 53 6.69 2.88 19.61
CA VAL A 53 5.94 1.97 20.48
C VAL A 53 6.15 2.20 21.98
N ARG A 54 7.19 2.95 22.35
CA ARG A 54 7.46 3.37 23.73
C ARG A 54 7.02 4.81 23.94
N GLN A 55 6.14 5.05 24.91
CA GLN A 55 5.52 6.35 25.16
C GLN A 55 5.69 6.72 26.63
N ASN A 56 5.92 8.01 26.91
CA ASN A 56 5.79 8.54 28.27
C ASN A 56 4.31 8.80 28.58
N ILE A 57 3.76 8.17 29.61
CA ILE A 57 2.39 8.34 30.06
C ILE A 57 2.41 8.48 31.57
N ASP A 58 1.87 9.59 32.07
CA ASP A 58 1.83 9.95 33.48
C ASP A 58 3.23 9.89 34.14
N GLY A 59 4.24 10.38 33.43
CA GLY A 59 5.65 10.37 33.86
C GLY A 59 6.29 8.99 33.94
N LYS A 60 5.69 7.97 33.30
CA LYS A 60 6.20 6.59 33.26
C LYS A 60 6.31 6.09 31.83
N MET A 61 7.33 5.30 31.54
CA MET A 61 7.44 4.65 30.24
C MET A 61 6.39 3.53 30.11
N ALA A 62 5.65 3.54 29.01
CA ALA A 62 4.71 2.49 28.63
C ALA A 62 5.05 1.90 27.25
N LEU A 63 4.89 0.59 27.10
CA LEU A 63 4.90 -0.14 25.85
C LEU A 63 3.47 -0.24 25.30
N THR A 64 3.25 0.35 24.13
CA THR A 64 1.93 0.48 23.50
C THR A 64 1.56 -0.67 22.56
N THR A 65 2.44 -1.66 22.42
CA THR A 65 2.28 -2.82 21.53
C THR A 65 2.21 -4.17 22.24
N PHE A 66 2.19 -4.20 23.58
CA PHE A 66 2.05 -5.45 24.32
C PHE A 66 0.74 -6.16 23.97
N GLY A 67 0.80 -7.45 23.64
CA GLY A 67 -0.37 -8.24 23.23
C GLY A 67 -0.90 -7.92 21.82
N ARG A 68 -0.17 -7.13 21.02
CA ARG A 68 -0.57 -6.70 19.67
C ARG A 68 0.51 -7.09 18.65
N SER A 69 0.12 -7.73 17.56
CA SER A 69 1.04 -8.23 16.54
C SER A 69 0.54 -7.92 15.12
N THR A 70 1.43 -7.53 14.21
CA THR A 70 1.09 -7.22 12.81
C THR A 70 0.78 -8.46 11.94
N GLY A 71 0.73 -9.64 12.56
CA GLY A 71 0.32 -10.89 11.92
C GLY A 71 1.09 -12.10 12.46
N PHE A 72 0.57 -13.30 12.20
CA PHE A 72 1.18 -14.57 12.60
C PHE A 72 1.33 -15.49 11.40
N CYS A 73 2.46 -16.18 11.32
CA CYS A 73 2.71 -17.14 10.25
C CYS A 73 3.69 -18.23 10.68
N VAL A 74 3.38 -19.49 10.40
CA VAL A 74 4.35 -20.59 10.53
C VAL A 74 5.19 -20.65 9.26
N ASP A 75 6.50 -20.55 9.43
CA ASP A 75 7.53 -20.57 8.39
C ASP A 75 8.59 -21.64 8.74
N PRO A 76 9.47 -22.04 7.79
CA PRO A 76 10.68 -22.82 8.11
C PRO A 76 11.70 -21.99 8.89
N ILE A 77 12.47 -22.64 9.78
CA ILE A 77 13.52 -21.99 10.57
C ILE A 77 14.63 -21.35 9.71
N GLU A 78 14.89 -21.90 8.52
CA GLU A 78 15.86 -21.36 7.54
C GLU A 78 15.50 -19.95 7.09
N LYS A 79 14.22 -19.56 7.16
CA LYS A 79 13.78 -18.19 6.84
C LYS A 79 14.15 -17.18 7.94
N LYS A 80 14.54 -17.64 9.14
CA LYS A 80 15.09 -16.84 10.25
C LYS A 80 16.62 -16.89 10.27
N PRO A 81 17.26 -16.82 9.09
CA PRO A 81 18.61 -17.31 8.78
C PRO A 81 19.33 -18.07 9.92
N LEU A 82 18.74 -19.19 10.33
CA LEU A 82 19.22 -20.06 11.40
C LEU A 82 19.44 -21.47 10.81
N ASN A 83 20.55 -21.64 10.08
CA ASN A 83 20.85 -22.89 9.39
C ASN A 83 21.32 -23.99 10.36
N HIS A 84 21.77 -23.63 11.55
CA HIS A 84 22.38 -24.51 12.53
C HIS A 84 21.53 -24.58 13.82
N PHE A 85 20.24 -24.28 13.75
CA PHE A 85 19.30 -24.39 14.87
C PHE A 85 18.05 -25.17 14.44
N TYR A 86 18.04 -26.46 14.74
CA TYR A 86 16.98 -27.43 14.38
C TYR A 86 16.51 -27.33 12.91
N PRO A 87 17.40 -27.62 11.94
CA PRO A 87 17.10 -27.42 10.52
C PRO A 87 15.86 -28.21 10.05
N GLY A 88 15.03 -27.56 9.22
CA GLY A 88 13.79 -28.09 8.66
C GLY A 88 12.58 -28.02 9.60
N SER A 89 12.75 -27.49 10.81
CA SER A 89 11.66 -27.33 11.78
C SER A 89 10.73 -26.16 11.46
N SER A 90 9.52 -26.22 11.99
CA SER A 90 8.51 -25.16 11.91
C SER A 90 8.71 -24.10 13.02
N VAL A 91 8.52 -22.83 12.65
CA VAL A 91 8.60 -21.70 13.58
C VAL A 91 7.41 -20.75 13.41
N LEU A 92 6.65 -20.53 14.49
CA LEU A 92 5.57 -19.54 14.51
C LEU A 92 6.16 -18.14 14.63
N SER A 93 5.96 -17.31 13.62
CA SER A 93 6.62 -16.01 13.46
C SER A 93 5.66 -14.85 13.64
N PHE A 94 6.07 -13.85 14.41
CA PHE A 94 5.30 -12.62 14.59
C PHE A 94 6.17 -11.40 14.91
N GLY A 95 5.58 -10.21 14.80
CA GLY A 95 6.24 -8.93 15.06
C GLY A 95 5.24 -7.84 15.42
N THR A 96 5.76 -6.68 15.85
CA THR A 96 4.92 -5.50 16.16
C THR A 96 5.19 -4.37 15.16
N ALA A 97 4.62 -3.19 15.37
CA ALA A 97 4.95 -2.01 14.58
C ALA A 97 6.25 -1.33 15.09
N GLY A 98 6.90 -0.53 14.24
CA GLY A 98 8.04 0.31 14.62
C GLY A 98 9.40 -0.38 14.61
N CYS A 99 10.49 0.38 14.82
CA CYS A 99 11.87 -0.13 14.85
C CYS A 99 12.81 0.87 15.56
N ASN A 100 13.86 0.39 16.22
CA ASN A 100 14.95 1.22 16.78
C ASN A 100 16.06 1.53 15.78
N LEU A 101 15.92 1.17 14.49
CA LEU A 101 16.80 1.59 13.39
C LEU A 101 16.00 2.35 12.32
N GLY A 102 16.66 3.26 11.61
CA GLY A 102 16.15 4.11 10.53
C GLY A 102 16.49 3.64 9.11
N CYS A 103 16.69 2.34 8.89
CA CYS A 103 17.17 1.77 7.61
C CYS A 103 16.43 2.29 6.37
N LYS A 104 17.17 2.91 5.44
CA LYS A 104 16.64 3.39 4.14
C LYS A 104 16.29 2.26 3.17
N PHE A 105 16.85 1.06 3.36
CA PHE A 105 16.67 -0.14 2.54
C PHE A 105 15.68 -1.16 3.14
N CYS A 106 14.91 -0.78 4.17
CA CYS A 106 14.10 -1.76 4.91
C CYS A 106 13.08 -2.48 4.00
N GLN A 107 13.15 -3.81 3.94
CA GLN A 107 12.25 -4.65 3.14
C GLN A 107 10.89 -4.86 3.81
N ASN A 108 10.80 -4.70 5.14
CA ASN A 108 9.55 -4.70 5.92
C ASN A 108 9.18 -3.27 6.36
N TRP A 109 9.35 -2.28 5.47
CA TRP A 109 9.19 -0.87 5.82
C TRP A 109 7.73 -0.51 6.17
N ASP A 110 6.77 -1.20 5.57
CA ASP A 110 5.34 -1.10 5.81
C ASP A 110 4.97 -1.39 7.28
N ILE A 111 5.68 -2.31 7.93
CA ILE A 111 5.51 -2.65 9.36
C ILE A 111 6.45 -1.80 10.24
N SER A 112 7.73 -1.77 9.90
CA SER A 112 8.78 -1.18 10.75
C SER A 112 8.78 0.36 10.78
N LYS A 113 8.12 1.01 9.81
CA LYS A 113 7.95 2.48 9.76
C LYS A 113 6.50 2.91 9.99
N SER A 114 5.61 1.98 10.27
CA SER A 114 4.20 2.29 10.53
C SER A 114 4.00 2.89 11.92
N ARG A 115 3.09 3.86 11.98
CA ARG A 115 2.54 4.45 13.21
C ARG A 115 1.14 3.90 13.53
N GLU A 116 0.56 3.08 12.65
CA GLU A 116 -0.81 2.57 12.74
C GLU A 116 -0.86 1.23 13.50
N ILE A 117 -0.56 1.27 14.80
CA ILE A 117 -0.55 0.09 15.68
C ILE A 117 -1.94 -0.59 15.72
N GLU A 118 -3.03 0.17 15.75
CA GLU A 118 -4.39 -0.36 15.92
C GLU A 118 -4.99 -0.97 14.65
N ARG A 119 -4.66 -0.44 13.47
CA ARG A 119 -5.22 -0.92 12.20
C ARG A 119 -4.54 -2.18 11.68
N LEU A 120 -3.26 -2.36 12.01
CA LEU A 120 -2.41 -3.43 11.46
C LEU A 120 -2.29 -4.65 12.39
N SER A 121 -2.77 -4.59 13.63
CA SER A 121 -2.45 -5.61 14.64
C SER A 121 -3.62 -6.53 14.98
N ALA A 122 -3.38 -7.84 14.88
CA ALA A 122 -4.18 -8.85 15.58
C ALA A 122 -3.82 -8.85 17.08
N GLN A 123 -4.79 -9.16 17.94
CA GLN A 123 -4.58 -9.31 19.37
C GLN A 123 -4.22 -10.76 19.72
N ALA A 124 -3.13 -10.94 20.44
CA ALA A 124 -2.78 -12.23 21.04
C ALA A 124 -1.88 -11.98 22.25
N MET A 125 -2.18 -12.63 23.37
CA MET A 125 -1.38 -12.58 24.59
C MET A 125 -0.26 -13.64 24.57
N PRO A 126 0.80 -13.48 25.39
CA PRO A 126 1.89 -14.46 25.50
C PRO A 126 1.46 -15.93 25.59
N ASP A 127 0.50 -16.25 26.46
CA ASP A 127 0.00 -17.61 26.64
C ASP A 127 -0.78 -18.14 25.45
N GLU A 128 -1.55 -17.28 24.77
CA GLU A 128 -2.31 -17.62 23.57
C GLU A 128 -1.37 -17.99 22.41
N ILE A 129 -0.27 -17.24 22.26
CA ILE A 129 0.76 -17.52 21.26
C ILE A 129 1.42 -18.87 21.55
N ALA A 130 1.82 -19.10 22.79
CA ALA A 130 2.48 -20.34 23.20
C ALA A 130 1.54 -21.55 23.06
N GLU A 131 0.25 -21.40 23.38
CA GLU A 131 -0.76 -22.43 23.20
C GLU A 131 -0.97 -22.77 21.72
N VAL A 132 -1.18 -21.78 20.86
CA VAL A 132 -1.37 -22.03 19.42
C VAL A 132 -0.11 -22.61 18.78
N ALA A 133 1.08 -22.15 19.17
CA ALA A 133 2.33 -22.75 18.72
C ALA A 133 2.41 -24.24 19.08
N ALA A 134 2.02 -24.63 20.31
CA ALA A 134 1.97 -26.02 20.74
C ALA A 134 0.97 -26.84 19.89
N GLN A 135 -0.24 -26.30 19.68
CA GLN A 135 -1.29 -26.96 18.90
C GLN A 135 -0.90 -27.19 17.44
N LEU A 136 -0.16 -26.24 16.85
CA LEU A 136 0.35 -26.34 15.49
C LEU A 136 1.62 -27.21 15.38
N GLY A 137 2.11 -27.76 16.49
CA GLY A 137 3.33 -28.55 16.52
C GLY A 137 4.58 -27.75 16.14
N CYS A 138 4.58 -26.44 16.41
CA CYS A 138 5.75 -25.59 16.17
C CYS A 138 6.84 -25.91 17.18
N GLN A 139 8.06 -26.13 16.70
CA GLN A 139 9.21 -26.37 17.59
C GLN A 139 9.68 -25.07 18.25
N SER A 140 9.45 -23.93 17.60
CA SER A 140 9.85 -22.62 18.10
C SER A 140 8.87 -21.49 17.76
N VAL A 141 9.03 -20.37 18.45
CA VAL A 141 8.38 -19.08 18.17
C VAL A 141 9.45 -18.04 17.83
N ALA A 142 9.28 -17.31 16.73
CA ALA A 142 10.19 -16.26 16.28
C ALA A 142 9.63 -14.86 16.50
N PHE A 143 10.42 -14.02 17.17
CA PHE A 143 10.25 -12.59 17.26
C PHE A 143 10.95 -11.92 16.08
N THR A 144 10.18 -11.42 15.10
CA THR A 144 10.67 -10.99 13.78
C THR A 144 9.77 -9.92 13.14
N TYR A 145 9.84 -9.75 11.81
CA TYR A 145 9.21 -8.71 10.97
C TYR A 145 9.73 -7.30 11.23
N ASN A 146 9.85 -6.92 12.50
CA ASN A 146 10.58 -5.75 12.98
C ASN A 146 11.58 -6.15 14.08
N ASP A 147 12.30 -5.18 14.64
CA ASP A 147 13.31 -5.47 15.67
C ASP A 147 12.65 -5.73 17.04
N PRO A 148 12.82 -6.93 17.64
CA PRO A 148 12.16 -7.29 18.89
C PRO A 148 12.65 -6.55 20.13
N ILE A 149 13.82 -5.90 20.07
CA ILE A 149 14.36 -5.14 21.19
C ILE A 149 13.36 -4.07 21.64
N ILE A 150 12.68 -3.38 20.72
CA ILE A 150 11.81 -2.25 21.07
C ILE A 150 10.59 -2.66 21.90
N TRP A 151 10.18 -3.92 21.82
CA TRP A 151 9.04 -4.51 22.54
C TRP A 151 9.48 -5.67 23.44
N SER A 152 10.69 -5.58 23.99
CA SER A 152 11.34 -6.60 24.82
C SER A 152 10.45 -7.21 25.91
N GLU A 153 9.62 -6.43 26.60
CA GLU A 153 8.71 -6.94 27.64
C GLU A 153 7.75 -8.00 27.08
N TYR A 154 7.21 -7.77 25.88
CA TYR A 154 6.31 -8.71 25.24
C TYR A 154 7.04 -9.97 24.73
N ALA A 155 8.26 -9.81 24.22
CA ALA A 155 9.12 -10.94 23.82
C ALA A 155 9.50 -11.83 25.02
N ILE A 156 9.87 -11.22 26.15
CA ILE A 156 10.25 -11.92 27.38
C ILE A 156 9.08 -12.72 27.94
N GLU A 157 7.91 -12.11 28.09
CA GLU A 157 6.73 -12.80 28.63
C GLU A 157 6.25 -13.92 27.69
N THR A 158 6.31 -13.70 26.37
CA THR A 158 6.03 -14.75 25.39
C THR A 158 7.04 -15.89 25.47
N SER A 159 8.31 -15.59 25.73
CA SER A 159 9.35 -16.62 25.87
C SER A 159 9.11 -17.51 27.09
N LYS A 160 8.79 -16.92 28.24
CA LYS A 160 8.43 -17.65 29.45
C LYS A 160 7.23 -18.58 29.20
N ALA A 161 6.18 -18.08 28.53
CA ALA A 161 5.00 -18.87 28.18
C ALA A 161 5.32 -20.03 27.21
N CYS A 162 6.24 -19.83 26.26
CA CYS A 162 6.71 -20.86 25.34
C CYS A 162 7.53 -21.94 26.06
N HIS A 163 8.49 -21.55 26.90
CA HIS A 163 9.33 -22.47 27.66
C HIS A 163 8.52 -23.34 28.61
N ALA A 164 7.47 -22.80 29.24
CA ALA A 164 6.53 -23.56 30.06
C ALA A 164 5.83 -24.71 29.30
N ARG A 165 5.82 -24.65 27.96
CA ARG A 165 5.24 -25.65 27.05
C ARG A 165 6.30 -26.41 26.25
N GLY A 166 7.59 -26.25 26.58
CA GLY A 166 8.71 -26.90 25.89
C GLY A 166 9.00 -26.35 24.48
N ILE A 167 8.48 -25.16 24.14
CA ILE A 167 8.67 -24.51 22.84
C ILE A 167 9.84 -23.54 22.93
N LYS A 168 10.75 -23.59 21.94
CA LYS A 168 11.94 -22.74 21.87
C LYS A 168 11.60 -21.33 21.38
N THR A 169 12.42 -20.35 21.71
CA THR A 169 12.23 -18.95 21.28
C THR A 169 13.42 -18.45 20.49
N VAL A 170 13.14 -17.71 19.42
CA VAL A 170 14.18 -17.15 18.55
C VAL A 170 13.97 -15.66 18.28
N ALA A 171 15.05 -14.90 18.25
CA ALA A 171 15.03 -13.46 17.95
C ALA A 171 15.73 -13.16 16.63
N VAL A 172 15.08 -12.42 15.73
CA VAL A 172 15.72 -11.83 14.55
C VAL A 172 15.85 -10.33 14.78
N THR A 173 17.06 -9.85 15.06
CA THR A 173 17.31 -8.49 15.56
C THR A 173 18.58 -7.89 14.98
N ALA A 174 18.67 -6.55 14.96
CA ALA A 174 19.91 -5.85 14.66
C ALA A 174 20.90 -5.84 15.85
N GLY A 175 20.52 -6.37 17.03
CA GLY A 175 21.39 -6.39 18.21
C GLY A 175 21.69 -4.99 18.78
N TYR A 176 20.88 -3.99 18.43
CA TYR A 176 21.07 -2.59 18.83
C TYR A 176 20.41 -2.31 20.19
N ILE A 177 21.00 -2.87 21.25
CA ILE A 177 20.51 -2.87 22.64
C ILE A 177 21.59 -2.32 23.57
N THR A 178 21.21 -1.74 24.71
CA THR A 178 22.18 -1.28 25.72
C THR A 178 22.70 -2.45 26.56
N GLU A 179 23.86 -2.24 27.19
CA GLU A 179 24.43 -3.21 28.13
C GLU A 179 23.49 -3.56 29.29
N GLN A 180 22.73 -2.59 29.79
CA GLN A 180 21.83 -2.77 30.92
C GLN A 180 20.59 -3.60 30.57
N ALA A 181 20.17 -3.61 29.30
CA ALA A 181 18.96 -4.31 28.86
C ALA A 181 19.26 -5.67 28.21
N ARG A 182 20.46 -5.89 27.66
CA ARG A 182 20.76 -7.09 26.86
C ARG A 182 20.67 -8.39 27.64
N ALA A 183 21.09 -8.42 28.91
CA ALA A 183 21.04 -9.63 29.74
C ALA A 183 19.60 -10.16 29.86
N ASP A 184 18.69 -9.30 30.33
CA ASP A 184 17.27 -9.63 30.49
C ASP A 184 16.57 -10.04 29.19
N PHE A 185 16.92 -9.39 28.06
CA PHE A 185 16.31 -9.73 26.78
C PHE A 185 16.74 -11.12 26.30
N PHE A 186 18.04 -11.42 26.37
CA PHE A 186 18.60 -12.68 25.86
C PHE A 186 18.50 -13.86 26.83
N GLU A 187 18.22 -13.63 28.12
CA GLU A 187 18.05 -14.69 29.14
C GLU A 187 17.03 -15.76 28.71
N HIS A 188 15.98 -15.36 28.00
CA HIS A 188 14.90 -16.27 27.57
C HIS A 188 14.90 -16.55 26.07
N ILE A 189 15.99 -16.29 25.36
CA ILE A 189 16.13 -16.56 23.93
C ILE A 189 16.99 -17.79 23.73
N ASP A 190 16.49 -18.82 23.04
CA ASP A 190 17.29 -20.02 22.75
C ASP A 190 18.23 -19.82 21.55
N ALA A 191 17.78 -19.05 20.54
CA ALA A 191 18.64 -18.67 19.43
C ALA A 191 18.37 -17.27 18.85
N ALA A 192 19.39 -16.64 18.27
CA ALA A 192 19.27 -15.33 17.65
C ALA A 192 19.91 -15.29 16.26
N ASN A 193 19.26 -14.61 15.33
CA ASN A 193 19.93 -14.10 14.14
C ASN A 193 20.21 -12.61 14.34
N ILE A 194 21.49 -12.24 14.32
CA ILE A 194 21.93 -10.85 14.46
C ILE A 194 22.27 -10.28 13.09
N ASP A 195 21.51 -9.27 12.70
CA ASP A 195 21.75 -8.54 11.47
C ASP A 195 22.88 -7.52 11.60
N LEU A 196 24.08 -7.89 11.17
CA LEU A 196 25.22 -6.98 11.02
C LEU A 196 25.10 -6.26 9.67
N LYS A 197 24.55 -5.04 9.68
CA LYS A 197 24.09 -4.36 8.45
C LYS A 197 25.22 -3.91 7.54
N ALA A 198 26.39 -3.61 8.09
CA ALA A 198 27.62 -3.22 7.40
C ALA A 198 28.79 -3.30 8.40
N PHE A 199 29.99 -2.96 7.97
CA PHE A 199 31.16 -2.90 8.85
C PHE A 199 31.83 -1.52 8.87
N THR A 200 31.06 -0.48 8.54
CA THR A 200 31.49 0.92 8.61
C THR A 200 30.52 1.78 9.42
N GLU A 201 31.07 2.68 10.23
CA GLU A 201 30.28 3.64 11.00
C GLU A 201 29.53 4.63 10.09
N GLU A 202 30.11 4.98 8.93
CA GLU A 202 29.45 5.84 7.94
C GLU A 202 28.15 5.23 7.42
N PHE A 203 28.14 3.93 7.12
CA PHE A 203 26.93 3.22 6.70
C PHE A 203 25.88 3.27 7.81
N TYR A 204 26.27 2.92 9.04
CA TYR A 204 25.35 2.91 10.18
C TYR A 204 24.74 4.29 10.42
N TYR A 205 25.56 5.34 10.37
CA TYR A 205 25.10 6.71 10.58
C TYR A 205 24.18 7.19 9.44
N ARG A 206 24.57 7.02 8.17
CA ARG A 206 23.85 7.61 7.03
C ARG A 206 22.68 6.79 6.52
N ILE A 207 22.74 5.48 6.66
CA ILE A 207 21.78 4.55 6.03
C ILE A 207 20.83 3.97 7.07
N THR A 208 21.31 3.61 8.26
CA THR A 208 20.49 3.02 9.32
C THR A 208 20.15 3.97 10.47
N LEU A 209 20.72 5.18 10.50
CA LEU A 209 20.52 6.16 11.58
C LEU A 209 20.81 5.55 12.96
N SER A 210 21.92 4.82 13.06
CA SER A 210 22.40 4.13 14.27
C SER A 210 23.93 4.09 14.29
N HIS A 211 24.52 3.36 15.24
CA HIS A 211 25.98 3.20 15.39
C HIS A 211 26.38 1.72 15.26
N LEU A 212 27.57 1.44 14.71
CA LEU A 212 28.08 0.08 14.51
C LEU A 212 28.49 -0.56 15.85
N GLN A 213 29.21 0.20 16.67
CA GLN A 213 29.86 -0.31 17.88
C GLN A 213 28.92 -1.05 18.85
N PRO A 214 27.69 -0.57 19.15
CA PRO A 214 26.78 -1.30 20.04
C PRO A 214 26.38 -2.69 19.51
N VAL A 215 26.31 -2.88 18.19
CA VAL A 215 26.00 -4.19 17.59
C VAL A 215 27.18 -5.15 17.77
N LEU A 216 28.41 -4.65 17.57
CA LEU A 216 29.63 -5.43 17.79
C LEU A 216 29.78 -5.86 19.26
N GLU A 217 29.44 -4.97 20.19
CA GLU A 217 29.44 -5.27 21.62
C GLU A 217 28.40 -6.31 21.99
N THR A 218 27.22 -6.29 21.38
CA THR A 218 26.20 -7.33 21.56
C THR A 218 26.68 -8.69 21.03
N LEU A 219 27.27 -8.74 19.83
CA LEU A 219 27.81 -9.99 19.25
C LEU A 219 28.91 -10.59 20.12
N LYS A 220 29.84 -9.75 20.60
CA LYS A 220 30.91 -10.18 21.50
C LYS A 220 30.36 -10.69 22.82
N TRP A 221 29.40 -9.98 23.40
CA TRP A 221 28.75 -10.37 24.66
C TRP A 221 27.99 -11.68 24.53
N LEU A 222 27.21 -11.89 23.45
CA LEU A 222 26.52 -13.15 23.18
C LEU A 222 27.49 -14.34 23.13
N LYS A 223 28.67 -14.15 22.53
CA LYS A 223 29.67 -15.22 22.47
C LYS A 223 30.33 -15.54 23.82
N GLN A 224 30.54 -14.53 24.65
CA GLN A 224 31.39 -14.61 25.83
C GLN A 224 30.61 -14.88 27.12
N GLU A 225 29.37 -14.39 27.19
CA GLU A 225 28.61 -14.29 28.43
C GLU A 225 27.28 -15.07 28.39
N THR A 226 26.92 -15.71 27.28
CA THR A 226 25.66 -16.48 27.16
C THR A 226 25.83 -17.81 26.43
N ASP A 227 24.84 -18.69 26.62
CA ASP A 227 24.69 -19.96 25.89
C ASP A 227 23.72 -19.83 24.70
N VAL A 228 23.31 -18.60 24.34
CA VAL A 228 22.37 -18.38 23.23
C VAL A 228 23.05 -18.75 21.92
N TRP A 229 22.45 -19.67 21.15
CA TRP A 229 22.94 -19.95 19.81
C TRP A 229 22.71 -18.75 18.91
N PHE A 230 23.71 -18.29 18.17
CA PHE A 230 23.46 -17.21 17.22
C PHE A 230 24.17 -17.37 15.90
N GLU A 231 23.58 -16.75 14.89
CA GLU A 231 24.09 -16.66 13.52
C GLU A 231 24.04 -15.19 13.08
N ILE A 232 24.92 -14.82 12.15
CA ILE A 232 25.07 -13.43 11.70
C ILE A 232 24.56 -13.32 10.27
N THR A 233 23.73 -12.32 10.00
CA THR A 233 23.30 -11.98 8.63
C THR A 233 23.84 -10.62 8.22
N ASN A 234 24.44 -10.56 7.03
CA ASN A 234 24.80 -9.33 6.35
C ASN A 234 24.00 -9.23 5.04
N LEU A 235 23.14 -8.21 4.93
CA LEU A 235 22.45 -7.88 3.69
C LEU A 235 23.41 -7.08 2.81
N VAL A 236 23.86 -7.67 1.71
CA VAL A 236 24.83 -7.04 0.80
C VAL A 236 24.08 -6.10 -0.14
N ILE A 237 24.40 -4.82 -0.13
CA ILE A 237 23.76 -3.76 -0.90
C ILE A 237 24.81 -3.20 -1.89
N PRO A 238 24.51 -3.24 -3.21
CA PRO A 238 25.44 -2.72 -4.22
C PRO A 238 25.84 -1.28 -3.97
N GLN A 239 27.13 -0.96 -4.11
CA GLN A 239 27.69 0.39 -3.95
C GLN A 239 27.45 0.99 -2.55
N ALA A 240 27.26 0.17 -1.52
CA ALA A 240 27.06 0.64 -0.14
C ALA A 240 27.87 -0.14 0.90
N ASN A 241 27.88 -1.47 0.84
CA ASN A 241 28.65 -2.34 1.74
C ASN A 241 29.20 -3.59 1.03
N ASP A 242 29.40 -3.52 -0.30
CA ASP A 242 29.81 -4.64 -1.16
C ASP A 242 31.30 -4.63 -1.56
N ASN A 243 32.11 -3.85 -0.85
CA ASN A 243 33.55 -3.73 -1.07
C ASN A 243 34.31 -4.86 -0.38
N ASP A 244 35.25 -5.49 -1.10
CA ASP A 244 36.10 -6.58 -0.62
C ASP A 244 36.85 -6.24 0.67
N SER A 245 37.33 -4.99 0.78
CA SER A 245 38.04 -4.52 1.99
C SER A 245 37.13 -4.45 3.21
N GLU A 246 35.84 -4.17 3.03
CA GLU A 246 34.86 -4.15 4.12
C GLU A 246 34.49 -5.58 4.52
N PHE A 247 34.29 -6.48 3.54
CA PHE A 247 34.09 -7.92 3.83
C PHE A 247 35.26 -8.50 4.61
N GLN A 248 36.50 -8.21 4.22
CA GLN A 248 37.69 -8.71 4.92
C GLN A 248 37.72 -8.21 6.38
N GLN A 249 37.52 -6.90 6.60
CA GLN A 249 37.49 -6.34 7.96
C GLN A 249 36.42 -6.97 8.84
N MET A 250 35.22 -7.17 8.29
CA MET A 250 34.13 -7.84 8.99
C MET A 250 34.50 -9.28 9.35
N CYS A 251 35.04 -10.05 8.40
CA CYS A 251 35.39 -11.45 8.62
C CYS A 251 36.55 -11.61 9.61
N ASP A 252 37.58 -10.76 9.53
CA ASP A 252 38.71 -10.75 10.47
C ASP A 252 38.24 -10.45 11.89
N TRP A 253 37.32 -9.49 12.04
CA TRP A 253 36.75 -9.15 13.34
C TRP A 253 35.89 -10.29 13.90
N ILE A 254 35.01 -10.88 13.08
CA ILE A 254 34.19 -12.03 13.49
C ILE A 254 35.10 -13.18 13.93
N LEU A 255 36.10 -13.53 13.13
CA LEU A 255 37.04 -14.61 13.47
C LEU A 255 37.75 -14.36 14.80
N LYS A 256 38.17 -13.12 15.05
CA LYS A 256 38.92 -12.73 16.25
C LYS A 256 38.05 -12.66 17.51
N GLU A 257 36.91 -11.98 17.45
CA GLU A 257 36.13 -11.62 18.64
C GLU A 257 34.96 -12.59 18.90
N VAL A 258 34.45 -13.25 17.85
CA VAL A 258 33.29 -14.17 17.91
C VAL A 258 33.71 -15.63 17.67
N GLY A 259 34.66 -15.86 16.78
CA GLY A 259 35.23 -17.18 16.47
C GLY A 259 34.70 -17.80 15.16
N PRO A 260 35.37 -18.86 14.67
CA PRO A 260 35.14 -19.43 13.34
C PRO A 260 33.88 -20.31 13.22
N ASP A 261 33.25 -20.64 14.35
CA ASP A 261 32.16 -21.61 14.44
C ASP A 261 30.77 -20.97 14.36
N VAL A 262 30.67 -19.64 14.40
CA VAL A 262 29.41 -18.89 14.24
C VAL A 262 29.09 -18.71 12.75
N PRO A 263 27.94 -19.22 12.26
CA PRO A 263 27.53 -19.04 10.87
C PRO A 263 27.39 -17.58 10.43
N LEU A 264 27.85 -17.28 9.20
CA LEU A 264 27.68 -16.00 8.53
C LEU A 264 26.88 -16.17 7.23
N HIS A 265 25.83 -15.36 7.07
CA HIS A 265 24.95 -15.35 5.90
C HIS A 265 25.09 -14.05 5.13
N PHE A 266 25.40 -14.14 3.83
CA PHE A 266 25.35 -13.01 2.91
C PHE A 266 24.06 -13.06 2.09
N SER A 267 23.14 -12.14 2.35
CA SER A 267 21.82 -12.10 1.70
C SER A 267 21.75 -11.05 0.60
N ALA A 268 21.00 -11.35 -0.47
CA ALA A 268 20.75 -10.40 -1.55
C ALA A 268 19.79 -9.27 -1.15
N PHE A 269 20.17 -8.04 -1.47
CA PHE A 269 19.31 -6.86 -1.45
C PHE A 269 18.40 -6.83 -2.69
N HIS A 270 17.19 -6.32 -2.49
CA HIS A 270 16.30 -5.88 -3.56
C HIS A 270 15.85 -4.43 -3.29
N PRO A 271 15.67 -3.59 -4.32
CA PRO A 271 15.40 -2.17 -4.14
C PRO A 271 14.04 -1.92 -3.47
N ASP A 272 14.08 -1.32 -2.29
CA ASP A 272 12.89 -1.10 -1.46
C ASP A 272 12.93 0.20 -0.66
N PHE A 273 11.76 0.58 -0.15
CA PHE A 273 11.54 1.78 0.66
C PHE A 273 12.14 3.05 0.02
N ARG A 274 13.25 3.56 0.57
CA ARG A 274 13.91 4.81 0.13
C ARG A 274 15.16 4.57 -0.70
N MET A 275 15.60 3.32 -0.86
CA MET A 275 16.82 2.97 -1.59
C MET A 275 16.44 2.29 -2.90
N ARG A 276 15.85 3.08 -3.81
CA ARG A 276 15.41 2.64 -5.14
C ARG A 276 16.37 3.05 -6.27
N ASP A 277 17.46 3.72 -5.91
CA ASP A 277 18.47 4.31 -6.78
C ASP A 277 19.49 3.31 -7.35
N ARG A 278 19.42 2.05 -6.93
CA ARG A 278 20.37 0.98 -7.26
C ARG A 278 19.64 -0.35 -7.47
N GLY A 279 20.23 -1.25 -8.25
CA GLY A 279 19.67 -2.58 -8.54
C GLY A 279 19.80 -3.57 -7.38
N GLY A 280 19.20 -4.75 -7.54
CA GLY A 280 19.38 -5.86 -6.60
C GLY A 280 20.81 -6.42 -6.62
N THR A 281 21.19 -7.16 -5.58
CA THR A 281 22.56 -7.69 -5.44
C THR A 281 22.84 -8.75 -6.49
N PRO A 282 23.90 -8.57 -7.31
CA PRO A 282 24.32 -9.60 -8.25
C PRO A 282 24.75 -10.89 -7.51
N PRO A 283 24.33 -12.09 -7.95
CA PRO A 283 24.73 -13.35 -7.32
C PRO A 283 26.25 -13.49 -7.14
N GLU A 284 27.03 -13.00 -8.10
CA GLU A 284 28.50 -13.04 -8.09
C GLU A 284 29.09 -12.26 -6.90
N THR A 285 28.40 -11.23 -6.43
CA THR A 285 28.82 -10.44 -5.26
C THR A 285 28.70 -11.27 -3.99
N LEU A 286 27.63 -12.06 -3.84
CA LEU A 286 27.46 -12.95 -2.69
C LEU A 286 28.48 -14.10 -2.71
N VAL A 287 28.75 -14.65 -3.89
CA VAL A 287 29.80 -15.66 -4.10
C VAL A 287 31.15 -15.12 -3.65
N ARG A 288 31.51 -13.91 -4.10
CA ARG A 288 32.76 -13.23 -3.73
C ARG A 288 32.86 -13.00 -2.23
N ALA A 289 31.81 -12.46 -1.60
CA ALA A 289 31.78 -12.25 -0.15
C ALA A 289 31.98 -13.56 0.64
N ARG A 290 31.34 -14.64 0.19
CA ARG A 290 31.49 -15.97 0.79
C ARG A 290 32.92 -16.51 0.66
N GLU A 291 33.54 -16.35 -0.51
CA GLU A 291 34.91 -16.81 -0.74
C GLU A 291 35.91 -16.07 0.16
N ILE A 292 35.76 -14.76 0.32
CA ILE A 292 36.56 -13.95 1.26
C ILE A 292 36.41 -14.45 2.70
N ALA A 293 35.17 -14.70 3.14
CA ALA A 293 34.89 -15.18 4.49
C ALA A 293 35.49 -16.57 4.79
N LEU A 294 35.42 -17.49 3.82
CA LEU A 294 36.05 -18.81 3.94
C LEU A 294 37.58 -18.71 3.95
N ALA A 295 38.14 -17.85 3.09
CA ALA A 295 39.58 -17.60 3.04
C ALA A 295 40.13 -16.97 4.33
N ALA A 296 39.32 -16.14 5.02
CA ALA A 296 39.64 -15.60 6.33
C ALA A 296 39.72 -16.70 7.41
N GLY A 297 38.99 -17.82 7.24
CA GLY A 297 39.01 -18.96 8.15
C GLY A 297 37.69 -19.23 8.87
N LEU A 298 36.59 -18.57 8.48
CA LEU A 298 35.26 -18.91 8.95
C LEU A 298 34.83 -20.26 8.36
N LYS A 299 34.20 -21.13 9.18
CA LYS A 299 33.88 -22.51 8.76
C LYS A 299 32.53 -22.63 8.05
N TYR A 300 31.56 -21.79 8.43
CA TYR A 300 30.18 -21.90 7.99
C TYR A 300 29.72 -20.57 7.38
N VAL A 301 29.73 -20.49 6.05
CA VAL A 301 29.36 -19.28 5.32
C VAL A 301 28.37 -19.60 4.21
N TYR A 302 27.28 -18.84 4.16
CA TYR A 302 26.11 -19.11 3.34
C TYR A 302 25.73 -17.92 2.45
N THR A 303 25.20 -18.22 1.26
CA THR A 303 24.49 -17.24 0.44
C THR A 303 22.98 -17.32 0.73
N GLY A 304 22.40 -16.26 1.27
CA GLY A 304 21.00 -16.17 1.67
C GLY A 304 20.09 -15.57 0.59
N ASN A 305 18.82 -15.96 0.60
CA ASN A 305 17.77 -15.42 -0.28
C ASN A 305 18.07 -15.44 -1.80
N VAL A 306 18.92 -16.37 -2.24
CA VAL A 306 19.20 -16.70 -3.65
C VAL A 306 19.08 -18.21 -3.88
N ASN A 307 18.89 -18.68 -5.12
CA ASN A 307 18.86 -20.12 -5.39
C ASN A 307 20.26 -20.62 -5.72
N ASP A 308 20.96 -21.19 -4.73
CA ASP A 308 22.34 -21.67 -4.87
C ASP A 308 22.61 -22.84 -3.90
N VAL A 309 22.21 -24.05 -4.31
CA VAL A 309 22.32 -25.27 -3.49
C VAL A 309 23.75 -25.47 -2.96
N ALA A 310 24.75 -25.23 -3.79
CA ALA A 310 26.16 -25.46 -3.44
C ALA A 310 26.65 -24.52 -2.34
N ARG A 311 26.14 -23.29 -2.28
CA ARG A 311 26.56 -22.28 -1.30
C ARG A 311 25.57 -22.08 -0.15
N GLN A 312 24.40 -22.72 -0.20
CA GLN A 312 23.40 -22.79 0.87
C GLN A 312 23.53 -24.02 1.78
N SER A 313 24.23 -25.05 1.31
CA SER A 313 24.37 -26.31 2.03
C SER A 313 25.45 -26.25 3.12
N THR A 314 25.25 -26.99 4.20
CA THR A 314 26.25 -27.14 5.28
C THR A 314 27.24 -28.24 4.91
N TYR A 315 28.53 -27.92 5.00
CA TYR A 315 29.64 -28.86 4.75
C TYR A 315 30.42 -29.12 6.04
N CYS A 316 31.01 -30.32 6.14
CA CYS A 316 31.91 -30.62 7.24
C CYS A 316 33.21 -29.82 7.09
N PRO A 317 33.65 -29.05 8.09
CA PRO A 317 34.89 -28.26 7.98
C PRO A 317 36.15 -29.15 7.87
N HIS A 318 36.07 -30.42 8.30
CA HIS A 318 37.18 -31.36 8.23
C HIS A 318 37.23 -32.15 6.92
N CYS A 319 36.18 -32.92 6.60
CA CYS A 319 36.18 -33.81 5.43
C CYS A 319 35.50 -33.22 4.18
N GLN A 320 34.93 -32.00 4.26
CA GLN A 320 34.29 -31.27 3.17
C GLN A 320 33.08 -31.97 2.52
N GLN A 321 32.58 -33.06 3.12
CA GLN A 321 31.35 -33.71 2.67
C GLN A 321 30.12 -32.86 3.01
N THR A 322 29.13 -32.84 2.11
CA THR A 322 27.84 -32.20 2.36
C THR A 322 27.11 -32.92 3.49
N LEU A 323 26.80 -32.20 4.56
CA LEU A 323 26.09 -32.68 5.75
C LEU A 323 24.61 -32.36 5.72
N ILE A 324 24.26 -31.14 5.34
CA ILE A 324 22.86 -30.71 5.17
C ILE A 324 22.76 -30.03 3.83
N GLU A 325 22.15 -30.71 2.86
CA GLU A 325 21.85 -30.11 1.57
C GLU A 325 20.63 -29.21 1.68
N ARG A 326 20.73 -27.98 1.17
CA ARG A 326 19.63 -27.02 1.13
C ARG A 326 19.41 -26.54 -0.28
N ASN A 327 18.18 -26.68 -0.76
CA ASN A 327 17.68 -25.96 -1.91
C ASN A 327 16.65 -24.96 -1.42
N TRP A 328 17.06 -23.71 -1.25
CA TRP A 328 16.25 -22.70 -0.58
C TRP A 328 15.85 -23.16 0.85
N TYR A 329 14.57 -23.34 1.12
CA TYR A 329 14.05 -23.83 2.41
C TYR A 329 13.74 -25.34 2.42
N GLN A 330 14.02 -26.05 1.32
CA GLN A 330 13.84 -27.50 1.26
C GLN A 330 15.16 -28.19 1.62
N LEU A 331 15.11 -29.02 2.66
CA LEU A 331 16.23 -29.90 3.01
C LEU A 331 16.23 -31.14 2.10
N GLY A 332 17.43 -31.50 1.66
CA GLY A 332 17.71 -32.73 0.93
C GLY A 332 18.47 -33.72 1.81
N LYS A 333 19.68 -34.09 1.39
CA LYS A 333 20.60 -34.94 2.16
C LYS A 333 20.82 -34.42 3.58
N TYR A 334 20.69 -35.30 4.58
CA TYR A 334 20.99 -35.04 6.00
C TYR A 334 21.90 -36.14 6.55
N ALA A 335 23.15 -35.80 6.85
CA ALA A 335 24.22 -36.73 7.22
C ALA A 335 24.90 -36.33 8.55
N LEU A 336 24.09 -35.93 9.54
CA LEU A 336 24.52 -35.68 10.91
C LEU A 336 24.10 -36.83 11.83
N ARG A 337 24.88 -37.03 12.91
CA ARG A 337 24.54 -37.89 14.06
C ARG A 337 24.64 -37.02 15.31
N GLY A 338 23.50 -36.53 15.80
CA GLY A 338 23.50 -35.39 16.72
C GLY A 338 24.34 -34.23 16.19
N HIS A 339 25.30 -33.75 16.98
CA HIS A 339 26.21 -32.66 16.61
C HIS A 339 27.50 -33.14 15.91
N ARG A 340 27.52 -34.34 15.31
CA ARG A 340 28.72 -34.90 14.66
C ARG A 340 28.47 -35.20 13.19
N CYS A 341 29.52 -34.99 12.39
CA CYS A 341 29.58 -35.40 10.99
C CYS A 341 29.40 -36.92 10.87
N GLY A 342 28.43 -37.37 10.07
CA GLY A 342 28.18 -38.79 9.83
C GLY A 342 29.31 -39.53 9.10
N TYR A 343 30.28 -38.79 8.52
CA TYR A 343 31.39 -39.34 7.74
C TYR A 343 32.71 -39.44 8.49
N CYS A 344 33.09 -38.41 9.26
CA CYS A 344 34.40 -38.32 9.92
C CYS A 344 34.31 -38.00 11.41
N ASP A 345 33.10 -37.94 11.97
CA ASP A 345 32.85 -37.73 13.40
C ASP A 345 33.29 -36.37 13.98
N THR A 346 33.72 -35.44 13.11
CA THR A 346 34.00 -34.05 13.50
C THR A 346 32.75 -33.41 14.08
N GLU A 347 32.92 -32.72 15.22
CA GLU A 347 31.86 -31.95 15.86
C GLU A 347 31.48 -30.73 15.00
N ILE A 348 30.18 -30.54 14.82
CA ILE A 348 29.58 -29.48 14.02
C ILE A 348 28.87 -28.54 14.98
N ALA A 349 29.32 -27.29 15.02
CA ALA A 349 28.73 -26.27 15.88
C ALA A 349 27.26 -26.01 15.48
N GLY A 350 26.35 -26.02 16.44
CA GLY A 350 24.93 -25.81 16.23
C GLY A 350 24.06 -26.73 17.08
N HIS A 351 22.74 -26.55 16.98
CA HIS A 351 21.74 -27.42 17.57
C HIS A 351 21.05 -28.25 16.50
N PHE A 352 21.21 -29.57 16.58
CA PHE A 352 20.73 -30.50 15.56
C PHE A 352 19.94 -31.64 16.20
N SER A 353 18.90 -32.08 15.49
CA SER A 353 18.17 -33.31 15.80
C SER A 353 18.79 -34.48 15.03
N ASP A 354 18.54 -35.72 15.46
CA ASP A 354 19.00 -36.91 14.73
C ASP A 354 18.38 -37.05 13.32
N LYS A 355 17.27 -36.36 13.08
CA LYS A 355 16.58 -36.28 11.79
C LYS A 355 16.28 -34.81 11.46
N PRO A 356 16.25 -34.44 10.18
CA PRO A 356 15.78 -33.11 9.78
C PRO A 356 14.29 -32.96 10.13
N GLY A 357 13.85 -31.72 10.36
CA GLY A 357 12.42 -31.42 10.37
C GLY A 357 11.78 -31.59 8.99
N ASP A 358 10.45 -31.73 8.97
CA ASP A 358 9.65 -32.06 7.78
C ASP A 358 8.74 -30.91 7.30
N TRP A 359 8.95 -29.69 7.84
CA TRP A 359 8.13 -28.53 7.49
C TRP A 359 8.30 -28.15 6.01
N GLY A 360 9.55 -28.17 5.53
CA GLY A 360 9.92 -27.79 4.17
C GLY A 360 9.61 -26.32 3.86
N GLN A 361 9.35 -26.02 2.59
CA GLN A 361 9.10 -24.65 2.12
C GLN A 361 7.68 -24.10 2.43
N LYS A 362 6.92 -24.75 3.30
CA LYS A 362 5.52 -24.39 3.58
C LYS A 362 5.44 -23.04 4.29
N ARG A 363 4.40 -22.29 3.98
CA ARG A 363 4.03 -21.07 4.69
C ARG A 363 2.56 -21.15 5.09
N LEU A 364 2.28 -21.03 6.38
CA LEU A 364 0.93 -21.12 6.92
C LEU A 364 0.60 -19.83 7.68
N PRO A 365 -0.17 -18.90 7.11
CA PRO A 365 -0.75 -17.78 7.85
C PRO A 365 -1.64 -18.29 9.00
N VAL A 366 -1.59 -17.65 10.15
CA VAL A 366 -2.30 -18.08 11.37
C VAL A 366 -3.19 -16.96 11.88
N ASP A 367 -4.44 -17.31 12.18
CA ASP A 367 -5.34 -16.49 13.01
C ASP A 367 -5.47 -17.18 14.38
N ILE A 368 -4.75 -16.65 15.37
CA ILE A 368 -4.71 -17.20 16.73
C ILE A 368 -6.12 -17.23 17.35
N GLN A 369 -6.89 -16.15 17.18
CA GLN A 369 -8.20 -16.01 17.79
C GLN A 369 -9.22 -16.98 17.19
N ALA A 370 -9.13 -17.26 15.89
CA ALA A 370 -9.98 -18.27 15.24
C ALA A 370 -9.68 -19.69 15.74
N ILE A 371 -8.40 -20.04 15.93
CA ILE A 371 -7.98 -21.37 16.41
C ILE A 371 -8.46 -21.59 17.84
N LEU A 372 -8.26 -20.62 18.74
CA LEU A 372 -8.70 -20.72 20.14
C LEU A 372 -10.22 -20.90 20.25
N LYS A 373 -11.01 -20.17 19.43
CA LYS A 373 -12.48 -20.29 19.41
C LYS A 373 -12.98 -21.65 18.95
N LYS A 374 -12.34 -22.24 17.94
CA LYS A 374 -12.71 -23.58 17.44
C LYS A 374 -12.54 -24.64 18.52
N ASN A 375 -11.53 -24.48 19.38
CA ASN A 375 -11.25 -25.43 20.46
C ASN A 375 -12.19 -25.27 21.66
N ALA A 376 -12.57 -24.04 22.02
CA ALA A 376 -13.59 -23.80 23.04
C ALA A 376 -14.92 -24.50 22.69
N ALA A 377 -15.31 -24.51 21.41
CA ALA A 377 -16.48 -25.24 20.91
C ALA A 377 -16.30 -26.78 20.91
N SER A 378 -15.06 -27.28 20.81
CA SER A 378 -14.74 -28.71 20.83
C SER A 378 -14.61 -29.29 22.25
N GLN A 379 -14.20 -28.48 23.24
CA GLN A 379 -14.06 -28.89 24.64
C GLN A 379 -15.38 -28.90 25.42
N SER A 380 -16.42 -28.21 24.93
CA SER A 380 -17.79 -28.30 25.47
C SER A 380 -18.55 -29.57 25.05
N GLY A 381 -17.91 -30.51 24.34
CA GLY A 381 -18.51 -31.76 23.85
C GLY A 381 -18.14 -32.99 24.68
N ASN A 382 -18.66 -33.13 25.90
CA ASN A 382 -18.70 -34.43 26.59
C ASN A 382 -19.82 -34.49 27.64
N THR A 383 -21.06 -34.40 27.16
CA THR A 383 -22.24 -34.97 27.83
C THR A 383 -23.16 -35.49 26.74
N GLU A 384 -23.30 -36.81 26.65
CA GLU A 384 -24.26 -37.46 25.75
C GLU A 384 -25.69 -36.97 26.07
N PRO A 385 -26.45 -36.45 25.09
CA PRO A 385 -27.88 -36.32 25.25
C PRO A 385 -28.53 -37.66 24.89
N GLN A 386 -29.16 -38.28 25.89
CA GLN A 386 -30.12 -39.35 25.69
C GLN A 386 -31.15 -38.95 24.62
N LYS A 387 -31.43 -39.88 23.69
CA LYS A 387 -32.57 -39.81 22.77
C LYS A 387 -33.88 -39.87 23.56
N GLY A 388 -34.38 -38.70 23.95
CA GLY A 388 -35.77 -38.45 24.34
C GLY A 388 -36.33 -37.33 23.45
N PRO A 389 -37.64 -37.31 23.15
CA PRO A 389 -38.21 -36.38 22.18
C PRO A 389 -38.23 -34.99 22.80
N SER A 390 -37.16 -34.22 22.54
CA SER A 390 -37.16 -32.79 22.82
C SER A 390 -37.62 -32.10 21.54
N THR A 391 -38.87 -31.63 21.58
CA THR A 391 -39.38 -30.60 20.68
C THR A 391 -38.34 -29.48 20.56
N MET A 392 -37.74 -29.34 19.38
CA MET A 392 -37.09 -28.10 18.99
C MET A 392 -38.14 -27.00 19.14
N GLN A 393 -37.95 -26.13 20.14
CA GLN A 393 -38.53 -24.81 20.08
C GLN A 393 -37.84 -24.07 18.93
N THR A 394 -38.45 -24.13 17.75
CA THR A 394 -38.46 -23.01 16.82
C THR A 394 -39.07 -21.82 17.56
N ASN A 395 -38.26 -20.80 17.89
CA ASN A 395 -38.64 -19.42 18.22
C ASN A 395 -37.33 -18.70 18.61
N GLN A 396 -36.85 -17.67 17.94
CA GLN A 396 -37.56 -16.53 17.37
C GLN A 396 -36.90 -16.07 16.07
N SER A 397 -37.71 -15.80 15.05
CA SER A 397 -37.33 -14.90 13.96
C SER A 397 -36.88 -13.56 14.54
N PRO A 398 -35.86 -12.87 13.99
CA PRO A 398 -35.46 -11.56 14.48
C PRO A 398 -36.67 -10.62 14.39
N GLN A 399 -37.15 -10.15 15.54
CA GLN A 399 -38.24 -9.16 15.60
C GLN A 399 -37.76 -7.89 14.91
N ILE A 400 -38.61 -7.37 14.02
CA ILE A 400 -38.50 -5.98 13.56
C ILE A 400 -38.62 -5.12 14.83
N ILE A 401 -37.56 -4.37 15.14
CA ILE A 401 -37.58 -3.44 16.27
C ILE A 401 -38.46 -2.27 15.83
N GLU A 402 -39.69 -2.21 16.34
CA GLU A 402 -40.49 -1.00 16.24
C GLU A 402 -40.02 -0.02 17.32
N LEU A 403 -39.59 1.17 16.92
CA LEU A 403 -39.19 2.23 17.83
C LEU A 403 -40.36 3.20 18.02
N SER A 404 -40.59 3.63 19.26
CA SER A 404 -41.41 4.82 19.52
C SER A 404 -40.64 6.10 19.16
N SER A 405 -41.35 7.21 18.94
CA SER A 405 -40.69 8.50 18.67
C SER A 405 -39.71 8.92 19.79
N ASP A 406 -40.01 8.61 21.05
CA ASP A 406 -39.12 8.88 22.18
C ASP A 406 -37.84 8.03 22.12
N GLN A 407 -37.96 6.78 21.67
CA GLN A 407 -36.83 5.86 21.49
C GLN A 407 -35.94 6.27 20.31
N GLU A 408 -36.53 6.69 19.20
CA GLU A 408 -35.81 7.25 18.06
C GLU A 408 -35.00 8.48 18.47
N GLN A 409 -35.62 9.39 19.23
CA GLN A 409 -34.97 10.59 19.74
C GLN A 409 -33.82 10.25 20.69
N ALA A 410 -33.99 9.27 21.58
CA ALA A 410 -32.92 8.84 22.50
C ALA A 410 -31.71 8.25 21.75
N LEU A 411 -31.95 7.44 20.70
CA LEU A 411 -30.88 6.88 19.86
C LEU A 411 -30.09 7.97 19.13
N LEU A 412 -30.81 8.92 18.51
CA LEU A 412 -30.20 10.05 17.82
C LEU A 412 -29.40 10.92 18.80
N GLN A 413 -29.96 11.21 19.98
CA GLN A 413 -29.30 12.01 21.01
C GLN A 413 -28.01 11.36 21.51
N GLN A 414 -28.02 10.05 21.78
CA GLN A 414 -26.82 9.34 22.24
C GLN A 414 -25.75 9.29 21.13
N ALA A 415 -26.14 8.94 19.90
CA ALA A 415 -25.23 8.90 18.77
C ALA A 415 -24.61 10.28 18.48
N ALA A 416 -25.42 11.35 18.51
CA ALA A 416 -24.95 12.73 18.34
C ALA A 416 -23.96 13.14 19.44
N ALA A 417 -24.25 12.84 20.71
CA ALA A 417 -23.36 13.13 21.83
C ALA A 417 -22.00 12.40 21.71
N VAL A 418 -22.01 11.13 21.27
CA VAL A 418 -20.79 10.36 21.03
C VAL A 418 -20.00 10.90 19.84
N VAL A 419 -20.66 11.22 18.73
CA VAL A 419 -20.01 11.82 17.55
C VAL A 419 -19.38 13.16 17.92
N ALA A 420 -20.15 14.08 18.52
CA ALA A 420 -19.67 15.40 18.91
C ALA A 420 -18.49 15.30 19.89
N GLY A 421 -18.64 14.53 20.98
CA GLY A 421 -17.57 14.35 21.96
C GLY A 421 -16.30 13.71 21.36
N THR A 422 -16.46 12.75 20.45
CA THR A 422 -15.31 12.14 19.75
C THR A 422 -14.59 13.14 18.85
N VAL A 423 -15.33 13.94 18.08
CA VAL A 423 -14.79 14.95 17.17
C VAL A 423 -14.06 16.06 17.94
N THR A 424 -14.65 16.54 19.03
CA THR A 424 -14.10 17.66 19.80
C THR A 424 -13.10 17.23 20.88
N ARG A 425 -12.97 15.91 21.09
CA ARG A 425 -12.17 15.27 22.15
C ARG A 425 -12.64 15.62 23.56
N SER A 426 -13.91 15.94 23.69
CA SER A 426 -14.60 16.17 24.95
C SER A 426 -15.24 14.85 25.43
N ARG A 427 -15.39 14.67 26.75
CA ARG A 427 -16.06 13.48 27.29
C ARG A 427 -17.52 13.50 26.82
N PRO A 428 -18.02 12.46 26.11
CA PRO A 428 -19.41 12.42 25.67
C PRO A 428 -20.35 12.54 26.87
N VAL A 429 -21.47 13.26 26.69
CA VAL A 429 -22.56 13.24 27.66
C VAL A 429 -23.15 11.83 27.69
N ASP A 430 -23.26 11.26 28.89
CA ASP A 430 -23.86 9.94 29.06
C ASP A 430 -25.38 10.06 28.90
N VAL A 431 -25.88 9.65 27.73
CA VAL A 431 -27.31 9.65 27.39
C VAL A 431 -27.80 8.19 27.50
N PRO A 432 -28.59 7.85 28.53
CA PRO A 432 -29.07 6.48 28.71
C PRO A 432 -30.12 6.13 27.66
N LEU A 433 -30.03 4.92 27.09
CA LEU A 433 -31.05 4.37 26.18
C LEU A 433 -32.24 3.73 26.91
N GLY A 434 -32.27 3.77 28.24
CA GLY A 434 -33.29 3.10 29.05
C GLY A 434 -33.36 1.61 28.74
N ASP A 435 -34.58 1.09 28.52
CA ASP A 435 -34.84 -0.32 28.24
C ASP A 435 -34.19 -0.83 26.94
N LEU A 436 -33.76 0.07 26.04
CA LEU A 436 -33.10 -0.30 24.79
C LEU A 436 -31.61 -0.59 24.94
N GLN A 437 -31.00 -0.27 26.09
CA GLN A 437 -29.55 -0.38 26.30
C GLN A 437 -29.03 -1.81 26.03
N ASP A 438 -29.74 -2.81 26.54
CA ASP A 438 -29.38 -4.23 26.48
C ASP A 438 -30.11 -5.00 25.37
N THR A 439 -30.94 -4.33 24.59
CA THR A 439 -31.63 -4.94 23.44
C THR A 439 -30.61 -5.46 22.45
N THR A 440 -30.71 -6.75 22.11
CA THR A 440 -29.78 -7.39 21.19
C THR A 440 -30.14 -7.03 19.74
N VAL A 441 -29.18 -6.47 19.01
CA VAL A 441 -29.31 -6.13 17.59
C VAL A 441 -28.37 -6.96 16.73
N SER A 442 -28.78 -7.27 15.50
CA SER A 442 -27.92 -7.98 14.53
C SER A 442 -26.92 -7.03 13.86
N GLY A 443 -27.19 -5.73 13.88
CA GLY A 443 -26.24 -4.68 13.57
C GLY A 443 -26.78 -3.28 13.80
N ALA A 444 -25.85 -2.33 13.95
CA ALA A 444 -26.14 -0.91 14.02
C ALA A 444 -25.10 -0.13 13.19
N PHE A 445 -25.56 0.88 12.45
CA PHE A 445 -24.70 1.79 11.69
C PHE A 445 -25.04 3.23 12.01
N VAL A 446 -24.01 4.07 12.02
CA VAL A 446 -24.12 5.52 12.09
C VAL A 446 -23.59 6.09 10.80
N SER A 447 -24.44 6.82 10.10
CA SER A 447 -24.14 7.54 8.87
C SER A 447 -24.15 9.04 9.15
N LEU A 448 -23.12 9.73 8.65
CA LEU A 448 -23.05 11.19 8.63
C LEU A 448 -23.13 11.64 7.18
N LYS A 449 -24.02 12.59 6.88
CA LYS A 449 -24.18 13.17 5.55
C LYS A 449 -24.02 14.68 5.62
N ARG A 450 -23.51 15.32 4.56
CA ARG A 450 -23.47 16.77 4.39
C ARG A 450 -24.18 17.11 3.10
N GLN A 451 -25.29 17.86 3.16
CA GLN A 451 -26.16 18.12 2.01
C GLN A 451 -26.50 16.84 1.22
N LYS A 452 -26.95 15.78 1.92
CA LYS A 452 -27.24 14.44 1.35
C LYS A 452 -26.03 13.65 0.82
N GLN A 453 -24.85 14.25 0.69
CA GLN A 453 -23.65 13.52 0.31
C GLN A 453 -23.06 12.78 1.52
N LEU A 454 -22.63 11.55 1.30
CA LEU A 454 -22.06 10.72 2.36
C LEU A 454 -20.73 11.30 2.86
N ARG A 455 -20.65 11.59 4.17
CA ARG A 455 -19.43 12.03 4.86
C ARG A 455 -18.75 10.90 5.63
N SER A 456 -19.53 9.95 6.14
CA SER A 456 -19.06 8.78 6.87
C SER A 456 -20.19 7.77 7.02
N CYS A 457 -19.89 6.48 7.06
CA CYS A 457 -20.85 5.46 7.52
C CYS A 457 -20.10 4.28 8.09
N CYS A 458 -20.28 4.03 9.39
CA CYS A 458 -19.61 2.96 10.11
C CYS A 458 -20.57 2.19 11.00
N GLY A 459 -20.32 0.90 11.16
CA GLY A 459 -21.15 0.03 11.97
C GLY A 459 -20.61 -1.39 12.03
N SER A 460 -21.41 -2.28 12.61
CA SER A 460 -21.14 -3.71 12.67
C SER A 460 -22.39 -4.49 12.31
N PHE A 461 -22.21 -5.68 11.72
CA PHE A 461 -23.32 -6.53 11.30
C PHE A 461 -22.94 -8.01 11.37
N GLY A 462 -23.91 -8.87 11.71
CA GLY A 462 -23.76 -10.33 11.72
C GLY A 462 -23.27 -10.94 13.04
N LYS A 463 -22.99 -10.12 14.07
CA LYS A 463 -22.73 -10.58 15.44
C LYS A 463 -23.73 -9.90 16.38
N PRO A 464 -24.65 -10.67 16.99
CA PRO A 464 -25.57 -10.12 17.98
C PRO A 464 -24.82 -9.46 19.14
N GLN A 465 -25.18 -8.23 19.47
CA GLN A 465 -24.59 -7.50 20.59
C GLN A 465 -25.60 -6.49 21.17
N PRO A 466 -25.40 -6.00 22.41
CA PRO A 466 -26.22 -4.96 23.00
C PRO A 466 -26.22 -3.67 22.16
N LEU A 467 -27.40 -3.08 21.95
CA LEU A 467 -27.60 -1.90 21.11
C LEU A 467 -26.76 -0.71 21.58
N GLY A 468 -26.69 -0.44 22.88
CA GLY A 468 -25.88 0.67 23.39
C GLY A 468 -24.39 0.53 23.02
N GLN A 469 -23.86 -0.69 23.09
CA GLN A 469 -22.48 -0.98 22.68
C GLN A 469 -22.31 -0.84 21.16
N ALA A 470 -23.23 -1.39 20.37
CA ALA A 470 -23.19 -1.33 18.91
C ALA A 470 -23.22 0.13 18.41
N LEU A 471 -24.10 0.95 18.99
CA LEU A 471 -24.31 2.34 18.62
C LEU A 471 -23.11 3.19 19.00
N GLN A 472 -22.57 3.02 20.21
CA GLN A 472 -21.36 3.73 20.65
C GLN A 472 -20.17 3.43 19.73
N GLN A 473 -19.94 2.17 19.40
CA GLN A 473 -18.86 1.77 18.50
C GLN A 473 -19.06 2.33 17.09
N ALA A 474 -20.29 2.28 16.56
CA ALA A 474 -20.63 2.82 15.26
C ALA A 474 -20.41 4.35 15.20
N ALA A 475 -20.84 5.09 16.22
CA ALA A 475 -20.71 6.54 16.32
C ALA A 475 -19.23 6.99 16.42
N VAL A 476 -18.43 6.35 17.29
CA VAL A 476 -16.99 6.64 17.42
C VAL A 476 -16.29 6.41 16.08
N ARG A 477 -16.55 5.25 15.45
CA ARG A 477 -15.93 4.92 14.16
C ARG A 477 -16.37 5.86 13.06
N ALA A 478 -17.64 6.25 13.03
CA ALA A 478 -18.15 7.20 12.04
C ALA A 478 -17.47 8.57 12.18
N ALA A 479 -17.17 9.00 13.41
CA ALA A 479 -16.51 10.27 13.68
C ALA A 479 -15.02 10.30 13.25
N LYS A 480 -14.26 9.21 13.42
CA LYS A 480 -12.80 9.24 13.21
C LYS A 480 -12.15 8.08 12.45
N ASP A 481 -12.82 6.94 12.28
CA ASP A 481 -12.21 5.69 11.81
C ASP A 481 -12.74 5.18 10.45
N ASP A 482 -13.58 5.95 9.74
CA ASP A 482 -14.02 5.56 8.39
C ASP A 482 -12.82 5.59 7.42
N PRO A 483 -12.40 4.43 6.86
CA PRO A 483 -11.18 4.36 6.05
C PRO A 483 -11.31 5.07 4.71
N ARG A 484 -12.50 5.52 4.30
CA ARG A 484 -12.74 6.23 3.04
C ARG A 484 -12.48 7.73 3.17
N PHE A 485 -12.75 8.31 4.33
CA PHE A 485 -12.73 9.76 4.55
C PHE A 485 -11.67 10.17 5.60
N PRO A 486 -11.22 11.43 5.63
CA PRO A 486 -10.49 11.94 6.80
C PRO A 486 -11.40 11.96 8.06
N PRO A 487 -10.82 12.01 9.28
CA PRO A 487 -11.60 12.23 10.49
C PRO A 487 -12.51 13.47 10.37
N VAL A 488 -13.67 13.44 11.01
CA VAL A 488 -14.62 14.57 10.98
C VAL A 488 -14.01 15.76 11.71
N SER A 489 -13.96 16.91 11.03
CA SER A 489 -13.51 18.17 11.61
C SER A 489 -14.61 18.76 12.51
N PRO A 490 -14.26 19.40 13.63
CA PRO A 490 -15.24 20.14 14.45
C PRO A 490 -16.04 21.17 13.66
N SER A 491 -15.46 21.79 12.62
CA SER A 491 -16.17 22.76 11.79
C SER A 491 -17.25 22.12 10.91
N GLU A 492 -17.25 20.79 10.74
CA GLU A 492 -18.28 20.10 9.95
C GLU A 492 -19.56 19.88 10.76
N LEU A 493 -19.49 19.78 12.09
CA LEU A 493 -20.59 19.30 12.94
C LEU A 493 -21.93 20.02 12.72
N ALA A 494 -21.92 21.34 12.49
CA ALA A 494 -23.14 22.13 12.28
C ALA A 494 -23.85 21.86 10.92
N HIS A 495 -23.16 21.17 10.02
CA HIS A 495 -23.57 20.88 8.64
C HIS A 495 -23.91 19.41 8.43
N LEU A 496 -23.72 18.57 9.45
CA LEU A 496 -23.94 17.13 9.33
C LEU A 496 -25.36 16.75 9.72
N ASP A 497 -25.95 15.94 8.86
CA ASP A 497 -27.11 15.12 9.17
C ASP A 497 -26.62 13.79 9.75
N LEU A 498 -27.24 13.35 10.84
CA LEU A 498 -26.99 12.09 11.51
C LEU A 498 -28.12 11.12 11.17
N GLU A 499 -27.76 9.90 10.75
CA GLU A 499 -28.70 8.82 10.49
C GLU A 499 -28.23 7.54 11.19
N VAL A 500 -29.11 6.93 11.98
CA VAL A 500 -28.84 5.69 12.72
C VAL A 500 -29.66 4.57 12.09
N TRP A 501 -29.01 3.50 11.67
CA TRP A 501 -29.64 2.29 11.13
C TRP A 501 -29.57 1.15 12.13
N LEU A 502 -30.70 0.50 12.41
CA LEU A 502 -30.78 -0.76 13.15
C LEU A 502 -31.17 -1.88 12.20
N LEU A 503 -30.41 -2.97 12.21
CA LEU A 503 -30.55 -4.04 11.24
C LEU A 503 -31.04 -5.34 11.88
N SER A 504 -31.97 -5.99 11.19
CA SER A 504 -32.43 -7.36 11.46
C SER A 504 -31.39 -8.40 11.01
N GLY A 505 -31.60 -9.67 11.36
CA GLY A 505 -30.71 -10.77 10.97
C GLY A 505 -30.68 -11.00 9.45
N LEU A 506 -29.60 -11.62 8.98
CA LEU A 506 -29.46 -12.05 7.59
C LEU A 506 -30.40 -13.21 7.27
N GLU A 507 -31.17 -13.06 6.20
CA GLU A 507 -32.02 -14.08 5.59
C GLU A 507 -31.44 -14.49 4.24
N ALA A 508 -31.31 -15.79 3.97
CA ALA A 508 -30.86 -16.26 2.66
C ALA A 508 -31.94 -16.04 1.60
N VAL A 509 -31.54 -15.59 0.41
CA VAL A 509 -32.41 -15.50 -0.77
C VAL A 509 -32.25 -16.81 -1.56
N PRO A 510 -33.23 -17.75 -1.49
CA PRO A 510 -33.11 -19.04 -2.15
C PRO A 510 -33.20 -18.96 -3.68
N GLU A 511 -33.86 -17.94 -4.21
CA GLU A 511 -34.00 -17.67 -5.63
C GLU A 511 -32.63 -17.58 -6.32
N GLN A 512 -32.56 -17.93 -7.60
CA GLN A 512 -31.34 -17.99 -8.39
C GLN A 512 -31.54 -17.26 -9.71
N GLY A 513 -30.45 -16.84 -10.36
CA GLY A 513 -30.55 -16.17 -11.64
C GLY A 513 -31.41 -14.90 -11.57
N ALA A 514 -32.19 -14.63 -12.62
CA ALA A 514 -33.03 -13.44 -12.74
C ALA A 514 -34.15 -13.36 -11.69
N ASP A 515 -34.60 -14.50 -11.15
CA ASP A 515 -35.70 -14.55 -10.17
C ASP A 515 -35.35 -13.83 -8.85
N ARG A 516 -34.05 -13.61 -8.58
CA ARG A 516 -33.59 -12.81 -7.43
C ARG A 516 -34.08 -11.36 -7.45
N VAL A 517 -34.40 -10.80 -8.62
CA VAL A 517 -34.94 -9.44 -8.74
C VAL A 517 -36.29 -9.33 -8.02
N GLU A 518 -37.15 -10.33 -8.16
CA GLU A 518 -38.47 -10.35 -7.52
C GLU A 518 -38.38 -10.56 -5.99
N ALA A 519 -37.27 -11.13 -5.51
CA ALA A 519 -37.02 -11.37 -4.09
C ALA A 519 -36.48 -10.12 -3.34
N VAL A 520 -36.16 -9.04 -4.06
CA VAL A 520 -35.58 -7.81 -3.50
C VAL A 520 -36.60 -6.67 -3.58
N ILE A 521 -36.95 -6.11 -2.41
CA ILE A 521 -37.84 -4.96 -2.28
C ILE A 521 -36.99 -3.74 -1.94
N VAL A 522 -36.83 -2.83 -2.90
CA VAL A 522 -36.07 -1.58 -2.73
C VAL A 522 -36.68 -0.73 -1.60
N GLY A 523 -35.81 -0.16 -0.76
CA GLY A 523 -36.21 0.65 0.40
C GLY A 523 -36.56 -0.15 1.65
N GLN A 524 -36.84 -1.46 1.53
CA GLN A 524 -37.07 -2.35 2.66
C GLN A 524 -35.88 -3.27 2.91
N HIS A 525 -35.32 -3.86 1.85
CA HIS A 525 -34.22 -4.82 1.95
C HIS A 525 -32.85 -4.13 1.80
N GLY A 526 -31.93 -4.47 2.69
CA GLY A 526 -30.50 -4.37 2.47
C GLY A 526 -29.99 -5.70 1.94
N LEU A 527 -28.90 -5.67 1.17
CA LEU A 527 -28.35 -6.85 0.50
C LEU A 527 -26.93 -7.11 0.96
N GLN A 528 -26.60 -8.39 1.12
CA GLN A 528 -25.23 -8.87 1.23
C GLN A 528 -25.00 -9.94 0.17
N ILE A 529 -23.96 -9.73 -0.65
CA ILE A 529 -23.52 -10.69 -1.66
C ILE A 529 -22.16 -11.24 -1.25
N GLN A 530 -21.99 -12.56 -1.41
CA GLN A 530 -20.73 -13.24 -1.19
C GLN A 530 -20.44 -14.24 -2.32
N ALA A 531 -19.28 -14.10 -2.94
CA ALA A 531 -18.73 -15.04 -3.93
C ALA A 531 -17.20 -14.92 -3.95
N ASP A 532 -16.49 -16.02 -4.26
CA ASP A 532 -15.02 -16.04 -4.44
C ASP A 532 -14.20 -15.41 -3.30
N GLY A 533 -14.65 -15.60 -2.05
CA GLY A 533 -14.02 -15.02 -0.87
C GLY A 533 -14.17 -13.50 -0.72
N ARG A 534 -14.97 -12.87 -1.60
CA ARG A 534 -15.34 -11.45 -1.55
C ARG A 534 -16.74 -11.29 -1.00
N SER A 535 -17.00 -10.14 -0.37
CA SER A 535 -18.33 -9.80 0.13
C SER A 535 -18.62 -8.32 0.00
N GLY A 536 -19.83 -7.97 -0.42
CA GLY A 536 -20.33 -6.60 -0.50
C GLY A 536 -21.65 -6.50 0.26
N LEU A 537 -21.88 -5.38 0.93
CA LEU A 537 -23.13 -5.12 1.65
C LEU A 537 -23.62 -3.69 1.39
N LEU A 538 -24.88 -3.52 1.04
CA LEU A 538 -25.55 -2.23 0.91
C LEU A 538 -26.79 -2.14 1.80
N LEU A 539 -26.98 -0.99 2.45
CA LEU A 539 -28.11 -0.73 3.35
C LEU A 539 -29.40 -0.43 2.55
N PRO A 540 -30.59 -0.65 3.13
CA PRO A 540 -31.87 -0.42 2.45
C PRO A 540 -32.07 1.00 1.88
N GLY A 541 -31.48 2.02 2.51
CA GLY A 541 -31.59 3.41 2.07
C GLY A 541 -30.73 3.77 0.85
N VAL A 542 -29.66 3.02 0.56
CA VAL A 542 -28.75 3.33 -0.56
C VAL A 542 -29.45 3.34 -1.92
N PRO A 543 -30.24 2.32 -2.32
CA PRO A 543 -30.92 2.36 -3.62
C PRO A 543 -31.92 3.52 -3.72
N LEU A 544 -32.51 3.99 -2.61
CA LEU A 544 -33.39 5.16 -2.61
C LEU A 544 -32.60 6.45 -2.86
N ASP A 545 -31.45 6.62 -2.20
CA ASP A 545 -30.56 7.78 -2.37
C ASP A 545 -30.08 7.92 -3.83
N HIS A 546 -29.95 6.81 -4.56
CA HIS A 546 -29.47 6.77 -5.95
C HIS A 546 -30.57 6.54 -7.00
N GLY A 547 -31.82 6.28 -6.61
CA GLY A 547 -32.91 5.98 -7.52
C GLY A 547 -32.77 4.64 -8.27
N TRP A 548 -32.12 3.65 -7.66
CA TRP A 548 -31.92 2.32 -8.24
C TRP A 548 -33.17 1.43 -8.10
N ASP A 549 -33.45 0.64 -9.14
CA ASP A 549 -34.37 -0.48 -9.04
C ASP A 549 -33.70 -1.72 -8.42
N ALA A 550 -34.44 -2.83 -8.30
CA ALA A 550 -33.93 -4.04 -7.66
C ALA A 550 -32.77 -4.71 -8.42
N GLU A 551 -32.78 -4.67 -9.76
CA GLU A 551 -31.72 -5.23 -10.58
C GLU A 551 -30.44 -4.39 -10.46
N GLU A 552 -30.56 -3.06 -10.54
CA GLU A 552 -29.42 -2.19 -10.37
C GLU A 552 -28.87 -2.23 -8.94
N PHE A 553 -29.74 -2.40 -7.94
CA PHE A 553 -29.31 -2.59 -6.56
C PHE A 553 -28.47 -3.87 -6.37
N LEU A 554 -28.84 -4.97 -7.03
CA LEU A 554 -28.06 -6.20 -7.07
C LEU A 554 -26.72 -5.99 -7.78
N ASN A 555 -26.72 -5.30 -8.93
CA ASN A 555 -25.52 -4.95 -9.69
C ASN A 555 -24.51 -4.17 -8.84
N GLN A 556 -24.98 -3.11 -8.17
CA GLN A 556 -24.15 -2.26 -7.33
C GLN A 556 -23.65 -2.98 -6.08
N THR A 557 -24.43 -3.94 -5.55
CA THR A 557 -23.98 -4.78 -4.43
C THR A 557 -22.83 -5.70 -4.87
N CYS A 558 -22.87 -6.26 -6.09
CA CYS A 558 -21.76 -7.01 -6.68
C CYS A 558 -20.53 -6.12 -6.91
N ILE A 559 -20.70 -4.94 -7.50
CA ILE A 559 -19.60 -3.97 -7.72
C ILE A 559 -18.93 -3.63 -6.39
N LYS A 560 -19.73 -3.40 -5.33
CA LYS A 560 -19.21 -3.16 -3.98
C LYS A 560 -18.45 -4.35 -3.40
N ALA A 561 -18.85 -5.57 -3.74
CA ALA A 561 -18.10 -6.79 -3.41
C ALA A 561 -16.82 -6.93 -4.26
N GLY A 562 -16.59 -6.09 -5.26
CA GLY A 562 -15.54 -6.26 -6.26
C GLY A 562 -15.81 -7.43 -7.20
N LEU A 563 -17.08 -7.79 -7.40
CA LEU A 563 -17.54 -8.81 -8.35
C LEU A 563 -18.07 -8.13 -9.62
N PRO A 564 -18.14 -8.85 -10.76
CA PRO A 564 -18.86 -8.37 -11.94
C PRO A 564 -20.30 -7.98 -11.60
N PRO A 565 -20.88 -6.91 -12.19
CA PRO A 565 -22.22 -6.44 -11.82
C PRO A 565 -23.27 -7.54 -11.84
N THR A 566 -23.25 -8.42 -12.85
CA THR A 566 -24.21 -9.50 -13.04
C THR A 566 -23.93 -10.77 -12.23
N ALA A 567 -22.87 -10.80 -11.39
CA ALA A 567 -22.47 -12.00 -10.65
C ALA A 567 -23.53 -12.54 -9.68
N TRP A 568 -24.52 -11.72 -9.31
CA TRP A 568 -25.67 -12.17 -8.53
C TRP A 568 -26.56 -13.16 -9.28
N LYS A 569 -26.44 -13.28 -10.61
CA LYS A 569 -27.13 -14.31 -11.41
C LYS A 569 -26.45 -15.67 -11.30
N ASP A 570 -25.19 -15.73 -10.83
CA ASP A 570 -24.40 -16.95 -10.83
C ASP A 570 -24.81 -17.91 -9.68
N PRO A 571 -24.92 -19.22 -9.94
CA PRO A 571 -25.28 -20.21 -8.92
C PRO A 571 -24.28 -20.32 -7.75
N GLY A 572 -23.02 -19.91 -7.97
CA GLY A 572 -21.98 -19.88 -6.94
C GLY A 572 -22.05 -18.66 -6.01
N THR A 573 -22.91 -17.69 -6.32
CA THR A 573 -23.04 -16.45 -5.56
C THR A 573 -24.12 -16.58 -4.50
N THR A 574 -23.74 -16.38 -3.24
CA THR A 574 -24.68 -16.33 -2.12
C THR A 574 -25.25 -14.92 -2.00
N LEU A 575 -26.57 -14.81 -2.07
CA LEU A 575 -27.30 -13.58 -1.82
C LEU A 575 -28.06 -13.73 -0.49
N MET A 576 -27.83 -12.79 0.42
CA MET A 576 -28.58 -12.65 1.65
C MET A 576 -29.27 -11.28 1.64
N ARG A 577 -30.47 -11.21 2.22
CA ARG A 577 -31.20 -9.97 2.47
C ARG A 577 -31.37 -9.74 3.96
N PHE A 578 -31.58 -8.50 4.35
CA PHE A 578 -31.96 -8.13 5.72
C PHE A 578 -32.83 -6.89 5.67
N GLN A 579 -33.66 -6.69 6.68
CA GLN A 579 -34.42 -5.45 6.84
C GLN A 579 -33.69 -4.51 7.81
N GLY A 580 -33.91 -3.21 7.65
CA GLY A 580 -33.41 -2.22 8.60
C GLY A 580 -34.40 -1.08 8.74
N ILE A 581 -34.42 -0.49 9.93
CA ILE A 581 -35.10 0.78 10.20
C ILE A 581 -34.05 1.87 10.43
N SER A 582 -34.40 3.10 10.09
CA SER A 582 -33.53 4.25 10.27
C SER A 582 -34.27 5.44 10.86
N CYS A 583 -33.63 6.13 11.79
CA CYS A 583 -34.03 7.46 12.21
C CYS A 583 -32.93 8.46 11.83
N ALA A 584 -33.31 9.70 11.52
CA ALA A 584 -32.37 10.74 11.12
C ALA A 584 -32.78 12.10 11.67
N ALA A 585 -31.78 12.93 11.98
CA ALA A 585 -31.97 14.32 12.39
C ALA A 585 -30.70 15.14 12.11
N ARG A 586 -30.83 16.46 12.13
CA ARG A 586 -29.68 17.35 11.99
C ARG A 586 -28.88 17.35 13.29
N LEU A 587 -27.56 17.16 13.20
CA LEU A 587 -26.72 17.02 14.40
C LEU A 587 -26.80 18.27 15.30
N ALA A 588 -26.90 19.46 14.70
CA ALA A 588 -27.07 20.74 15.40
C ALA A 588 -28.40 20.89 16.17
N GLU A 589 -29.41 20.06 15.90
CA GLU A 589 -30.69 20.06 16.64
C GLU A 589 -30.62 19.18 17.89
N LEU A 590 -29.64 18.26 17.94
CA LEU A 590 -29.50 17.27 19.00
C LEU A 590 -28.48 17.70 20.06
N VAL A 591 -27.40 18.39 19.67
CA VAL A 591 -26.33 18.79 20.59
C VAL A 591 -26.01 20.28 20.47
N ASP A 592 -25.65 20.91 21.59
CA ASP A 592 -25.17 22.29 21.58
C ASP A 592 -23.74 22.34 21.01
N LEU A 593 -23.61 22.96 19.84
CA LEU A 593 -22.34 23.10 19.11
C LEU A 593 -21.72 24.50 19.24
N SER A 594 -22.32 25.39 20.06
CA SER A 594 -22.03 26.84 20.05
C SER A 594 -20.65 27.27 20.59
N THR A 595 -19.88 26.35 21.19
CA THR A 595 -18.63 26.68 21.91
C THR A 595 -17.34 26.07 21.35
N GLU A 596 -17.38 25.12 20.40
CA GLU A 596 -16.21 24.27 20.06
C GLU A 596 -15.71 24.37 18.60
N THR A 597 -16.23 25.29 17.79
CA THR A 597 -15.89 25.43 16.35
C THR A 597 -14.68 26.31 16.02
N GLN A 598 -13.98 26.89 17.01
CA GLN A 598 -12.80 27.73 16.74
C GLN A 598 -11.60 26.91 16.26
N VAL A 599 -11.02 27.32 15.14
CA VAL A 599 -9.80 26.74 14.58
C VAL A 599 -8.66 26.88 15.60
N LYS A 600 -8.16 25.74 16.12
CA LYS A 600 -7.01 25.74 17.04
C LYS A 600 -5.76 26.17 16.30
N THR A 601 -5.02 27.12 16.88
CA THR A 601 -3.73 27.54 16.36
C THR A 601 -2.73 26.39 16.47
N ILE A 602 -1.96 26.14 15.40
CA ILE A 602 -1.01 25.02 15.34
C ILE A 602 0.20 25.31 16.26
N LEU A 603 0.76 26.51 16.14
CA LEU A 603 1.84 27.02 16.99
C LEU A 603 1.46 28.38 17.57
N GLY A 604 1.86 28.66 18.81
CA GLY A 604 1.71 30.00 19.37
C GLY A 604 2.42 31.05 18.49
N GLN A 605 1.96 32.30 18.49
CA GLN A 605 2.53 33.36 17.62
C GLN A 605 4.06 33.48 17.77
N ARG A 606 4.57 33.38 19.01
CA ARG A 606 6.01 33.42 19.30
C ARG A 606 6.75 32.20 18.74
N GLU A 607 6.21 31.00 18.93
CA GLU A 607 6.79 29.75 18.43
C GLU A 607 6.82 29.75 16.90
N PHE A 608 5.75 30.20 16.25
CA PHE A 608 5.66 30.29 14.79
C PHE A 608 6.72 31.23 14.21
N ALA A 609 6.94 32.40 14.83
CA ALA A 609 7.99 33.33 14.43
C ALA A 609 9.40 32.75 14.63
N GLN A 610 9.65 32.09 15.77
CA GLN A 610 10.92 31.40 16.04
C GLN A 610 11.17 30.25 15.05
N TYR A 611 10.11 29.54 14.67
CA TYR A 611 10.21 28.44 13.73
C TYR A 611 10.55 28.91 12.32
N LEU A 612 9.95 30.01 11.86
CA LEU A 612 10.32 30.64 10.59
C LEU A 612 11.78 31.08 10.57
N GLN A 613 12.27 31.67 11.67
CA GLN A 613 13.67 32.06 11.80
C GLN A 613 14.61 30.85 11.76
N TYR A 614 14.22 29.76 12.43
CA TYR A 614 14.95 28.49 12.37
C TYR A 614 15.04 27.95 10.93
N ILE A 615 13.93 27.95 10.19
CA ILE A 615 13.89 27.52 8.77
C ILE A 615 14.86 28.34 7.92
N GLN A 616 14.84 29.67 8.06
CA GLN A 616 15.74 30.56 7.34
C GLN A 616 17.20 30.25 7.66
N SER A 617 17.54 30.13 8.96
CA SER A 617 18.90 29.80 9.40
C SER A 617 19.38 28.43 8.91
N THR A 618 18.46 27.46 8.83
CA THR A 618 18.73 26.10 8.34
C THR A 618 19.07 26.12 6.86
N VAL A 619 18.28 26.82 6.04
CA VAL A 619 18.56 26.95 4.60
C VAL A 619 19.87 27.69 4.37
N ASP A 620 20.13 28.78 5.09
CA ASP A 620 21.39 29.51 5.00
C ASP A 620 22.62 28.65 5.36
N ALA A 621 22.52 27.84 6.42
CA ALA A 621 23.58 26.91 6.82
C ALA A 621 23.84 25.87 5.72
N LEU A 622 22.78 25.28 5.16
CA LEU A 622 22.88 24.29 4.08
C LEU A 622 23.53 24.87 2.83
N LEU A 623 23.16 26.09 2.43
CA LEU A 623 23.77 26.78 1.28
C LEU A 623 25.26 27.07 1.47
N LYS A 624 25.70 27.27 2.71
CA LYS A 624 27.11 27.47 3.09
C LYS A 624 27.87 26.15 3.31
N GLY A 625 27.21 24.99 3.13
CA GLY A 625 27.80 23.68 3.42
C GLY A 625 28.03 23.39 4.90
N GLN A 626 27.35 24.12 5.80
CA GLN A 626 27.40 23.92 7.24
C GLN A 626 26.40 22.84 7.67
N VAL A 627 26.57 22.30 8.88
CA VAL A 627 25.63 21.36 9.50
C VAL A 627 24.60 22.16 10.30
N PRO A 628 23.33 22.25 9.85
CA PRO A 628 22.28 22.90 10.63
C PRO A 628 21.85 22.05 11.82
N SER A 629 21.21 22.67 12.81
CA SER A 629 20.41 21.89 13.77
C SER A 629 19.27 21.19 13.03
N TYR A 630 19.04 19.92 13.38
CA TYR A 630 17.96 19.11 12.77
C TYR A 630 16.59 19.37 13.42
N TYR A 631 16.59 20.05 14.57
CA TYR A 631 15.43 20.29 15.40
C TYR A 631 15.45 21.72 15.96
N CYS A 632 14.28 22.31 16.10
CA CYS A 632 14.07 23.61 16.75
C CYS A 632 13.58 23.38 18.18
N ASP A 633 14.48 23.51 19.16
CA ASP A 633 14.18 23.28 20.57
C ASP A 633 13.10 24.21 21.14
N ALA A 634 12.90 25.37 20.52
CA ALA A 634 11.92 26.37 20.93
C ALA A 634 10.47 26.05 20.51
N VAL A 635 10.25 24.93 19.81
CA VAL A 635 8.96 24.59 19.20
C VAL A 635 8.64 23.12 19.48
N SER A 636 7.40 22.82 19.91
CA SER A 636 6.93 21.44 20.04
C SER A 636 6.73 20.79 18.67
N ASP A 637 7.20 19.55 18.46
CA ASP A 637 6.88 18.82 17.23
C ASP A 637 5.44 18.31 17.28
N THR A 638 4.61 18.80 16.37
CA THR A 638 3.21 18.39 16.21
C THR A 638 3.02 17.66 14.89
N ASN A 639 1.92 16.94 14.79
CA ASN A 639 1.55 16.20 13.59
C ASN A 639 0.64 17.07 12.71
N LEU A 640 0.99 17.21 11.43
CA LEU A 640 0.30 18.06 10.46
C LEU A 640 -0.34 17.26 9.34
N GLN A 641 -1.31 17.90 8.69
CA GLN A 641 -1.93 17.43 7.46
C GLN A 641 -1.36 18.14 6.24
N GLY A 642 -0.79 19.33 6.38
CA GLY A 642 -0.17 20.07 5.29
C GLY A 642 0.98 20.95 5.75
N VAL A 643 1.99 21.08 4.90
CA VAL A 643 3.08 22.05 5.05
C VAL A 643 3.55 22.51 3.69
N ALA A 644 3.85 23.80 3.56
CA ALA A 644 4.52 24.33 2.37
C ALA A 644 5.57 25.38 2.75
N LEU A 645 6.68 25.36 2.01
CA LEU A 645 7.68 26.42 1.99
C LEU A 645 7.58 27.14 0.65
N LEU A 646 7.38 28.45 0.69
CA LEU A 646 7.32 29.29 -0.50
C LEU A 646 8.58 30.15 -0.54
N LEU A 647 9.21 30.20 -1.69
CA LEU A 647 10.37 31.02 -1.99
C LEU A 647 9.95 32.10 -2.98
N SER A 648 9.78 33.31 -2.47
CA SER A 648 9.52 34.49 -3.31
C SER A 648 10.83 35.18 -3.63
N ARG A 649 11.09 35.46 -4.91
CA ARG A 649 12.28 36.20 -5.33
C ARG A 649 12.06 37.71 -5.17
N THR A 650 13.04 38.40 -4.60
CA THR A 650 12.96 39.84 -4.33
C THR A 650 12.80 40.61 -5.66
N GLY A 651 11.72 41.40 -5.78
CA GLY A 651 11.46 42.24 -6.95
C GLY A 651 10.72 41.57 -8.11
N THR A 652 10.19 40.36 -7.93
CA THR A 652 9.38 39.64 -8.93
C THR A 652 8.15 39.01 -8.27
N ASP A 653 7.10 38.74 -9.06
CA ASP A 653 5.94 37.96 -8.60
C ASP A 653 6.17 36.43 -8.71
N GLU A 654 7.38 35.99 -9.04
CA GLU A 654 7.73 34.56 -9.11
C GLU A 654 7.86 33.94 -7.72
N GLU A 655 7.02 32.93 -7.45
CA GLU A 655 7.11 32.08 -6.26
C GLU A 655 7.36 30.62 -6.63
N LEU A 656 8.36 30.02 -5.98
CA LEU A 656 8.60 28.58 -6.03
C LEU A 656 8.05 27.94 -4.76
N ILE A 657 7.33 26.82 -4.90
CA ILE A 657 6.63 26.20 -3.79
C ILE A 657 7.05 24.74 -3.66
N LEU A 658 7.44 24.37 -2.44
CA LEU A 658 7.60 22.98 -2.03
C LEU A 658 6.53 22.67 -1.00
N SER A 659 5.81 21.57 -1.17
CA SER A 659 4.75 21.21 -0.25
C SER A 659 4.69 19.71 0.01
N LYS A 660 4.09 19.37 1.14
CA LYS A 660 3.68 18.01 1.47
C LYS A 660 2.36 18.08 2.21
N TRP A 661 1.40 17.24 1.84
CA TRP A 661 0.14 17.14 2.55
C TRP A 661 -0.38 15.69 2.52
N ALA A 662 -1.27 15.38 3.46
CA ALA A 662 -1.95 14.11 3.61
C ALA A 662 -3.25 14.33 4.40
N LEU A 663 -4.35 13.74 3.93
CA LEU A 663 -5.68 13.94 4.54
C LEU A 663 -5.93 13.04 5.74
N LYS A 664 -5.42 11.80 5.71
CA LYS A 664 -5.66 10.79 6.77
C LYS A 664 -4.48 10.66 7.72
N GLN A 665 -3.30 10.44 7.15
CA GLN A 665 -2.08 10.25 7.92
C GLN A 665 -1.44 11.60 8.21
N THR A 666 -1.31 11.92 9.48
CA THR A 666 -0.53 13.08 9.88
C THR A 666 0.97 12.76 9.85
N PHE A 667 1.79 13.78 9.60
CA PHE A 667 3.25 13.64 9.59
C PHE A 667 3.89 14.64 10.57
N PRO A 668 5.06 14.29 11.13
CA PRO A 668 5.75 15.15 12.10
C PRO A 668 6.21 16.43 11.41
N MET A 669 5.89 17.58 11.99
CA MET A 669 6.18 18.90 11.46
C MET A 669 7.68 19.12 11.27
N GLN A 670 8.49 18.89 12.30
CA GLN A 670 9.90 19.30 12.30
C GLN A 670 10.75 18.56 11.29
N SER A 671 10.70 17.23 11.29
CA SER A 671 11.45 16.43 10.33
C SER A 671 10.96 16.62 8.88
N THR A 672 9.67 16.90 8.68
CA THR A 672 9.13 17.18 7.34
C THR A 672 9.63 18.53 6.83
N VAL A 673 9.53 19.58 7.63
CA VAL A 673 10.03 20.91 7.29
C VAL A 673 11.53 20.88 7.02
N PHE A 674 12.31 20.18 7.86
CA PHE A 674 13.74 20.02 7.63
C PHE A 674 14.05 19.40 6.27
N SER A 675 13.31 18.34 5.89
CA SER A 675 13.44 17.74 4.56
C SER A 675 13.09 18.72 3.42
N LEU A 676 12.09 19.58 3.62
CA LEU A 676 11.74 20.62 2.64
C LEU A 676 12.83 21.70 2.58
N CYS A 677 13.45 22.08 3.69
CA CYS A 677 14.60 23.00 3.72
C CYS A 677 15.77 22.45 2.89
N GLN A 678 16.05 21.14 2.97
CA GLN A 678 17.10 20.51 2.17
C GLN A 678 16.82 20.58 0.67
N GLN A 679 15.59 20.27 0.25
CA GLN A 679 15.17 20.41 -1.15
C GLN A 679 15.22 21.87 -1.61
N LEU A 680 14.78 22.79 -0.75
CA LEU A 680 14.77 24.21 -1.05
C LEU A 680 16.20 24.75 -1.26
N ALA A 681 17.15 24.35 -0.40
CA ALA A 681 18.56 24.72 -0.54
C ALA A 681 19.14 24.22 -1.87
N GLN A 682 18.80 23.00 -2.32
CA GLN A 682 19.23 22.48 -3.61
C GLN A 682 18.68 23.29 -4.79
N ILE A 683 17.40 23.70 -4.71
CA ILE A 683 16.76 24.54 -5.73
C ILE A 683 17.42 25.93 -5.78
N ILE A 684 17.62 26.57 -4.62
CA ILE A 684 18.28 27.87 -4.52
C ILE A 684 19.69 27.81 -5.13
N ALA A 685 20.46 26.77 -4.81
CA ALA A 685 21.80 26.56 -5.36
C ALA A 685 21.76 26.39 -6.88
N ARG A 686 20.80 25.60 -7.41
CA ARG A 686 20.61 25.41 -8.86
C ARG A 686 20.26 26.70 -9.58
N LEU A 687 19.44 27.55 -8.98
CA LEU A 687 19.01 28.85 -9.51
C LEU A 687 20.05 29.96 -9.31
N LYS A 688 21.14 29.68 -8.57
CA LYS A 688 22.22 30.63 -8.25
C LYS A 688 21.73 31.91 -7.56
N LEU A 689 20.68 31.81 -6.74
CA LEU A 689 20.17 32.95 -5.96
C LEU A 689 21.07 33.21 -4.75
N LYS A 690 21.33 34.48 -4.43
CA LYS A 690 22.14 34.89 -3.28
C LYS A 690 21.28 35.18 -2.05
N PRO A 691 21.82 35.05 -0.82
CA PRO A 691 21.14 35.50 0.39
C PRO A 691 20.68 36.97 0.26
N GLY A 692 19.42 37.25 0.58
CA GLY A 692 18.78 38.56 0.40
C GLY A 692 18.06 38.77 -0.93
N GLU A 693 18.29 37.92 -1.93
CA GLU A 693 17.55 37.93 -3.22
C GLU A 693 16.25 37.11 -3.16
N PHE A 694 15.95 36.51 -2.01
CA PHE A 694 14.74 35.71 -1.80
C PHE A 694 14.24 35.82 -0.36
N GLN A 695 12.95 35.52 -0.19
CA GLN A 695 12.30 35.38 1.11
C GLN A 695 11.61 34.02 1.20
N ILE A 696 11.76 33.35 2.35
CA ILE A 696 11.08 32.10 2.65
C ILE A 696 9.83 32.40 3.48
N LYS A 697 8.69 31.86 3.05
CA LYS A 697 7.41 31.92 3.75
C LYS A 697 6.99 30.51 4.16
N LEU A 698 6.24 30.41 5.26
CA LEU A 698 5.81 29.13 5.85
C LEU A 698 4.28 29.04 5.84
N VAL A 699 3.79 27.88 5.41
CA VAL A 699 2.39 27.46 5.54
C VAL A 699 2.37 26.17 6.36
N LEU A 700 1.60 26.16 7.45
CA LEU A 700 1.26 24.97 8.22
C LEU A 700 -0.23 24.74 8.12
N ALA A 701 -0.67 23.49 7.97
CA ALA A 701 -2.07 23.17 7.82
C ALA A 701 -2.50 21.91 8.57
N SER A 702 -3.72 21.95 9.06
CA SER A 702 -4.32 20.88 9.85
C SER A 702 -5.83 20.77 9.63
N ASP A 703 -6.47 19.86 10.35
CA ASP A 703 -7.94 19.78 10.47
C ASP A 703 -8.69 19.78 9.13
N PRO A 704 -8.60 18.69 8.33
CA PRO A 704 -9.30 18.59 7.05
C PRO A 704 -10.82 18.52 7.24
N ALA A 705 -11.55 19.37 6.53
CA ALA A 705 -13.02 19.35 6.47
C ALA A 705 -13.48 19.13 5.03
N MET A 706 -14.53 18.33 4.83
CA MET A 706 -15.06 17.99 3.52
C MET A 706 -16.27 18.86 3.17
N HIS A 707 -16.32 19.38 1.95
CA HIS A 707 -17.36 20.28 1.48
C HIS A 707 -18.16 19.74 0.28
N GLY A 708 -17.89 18.50 -0.13
CA GLY A 708 -18.58 17.82 -1.22
C GLY A 708 -17.77 17.80 -2.52
N THR A 709 -18.40 18.18 -3.63
CA THR A 709 -17.78 18.23 -4.97
C THR A 709 -17.90 19.64 -5.55
N PRO A 710 -17.05 20.04 -6.51
CA PRO A 710 -17.22 21.34 -7.18
C PRO A 710 -18.63 21.59 -7.72
N ALA A 711 -19.29 20.56 -8.29
CA ALA A 711 -20.65 20.67 -8.81
C ALA A 711 -21.73 20.79 -7.72
N GLN A 712 -21.50 20.18 -6.56
CA GLN A 712 -22.44 20.14 -5.43
C GLN A 712 -21.65 20.33 -4.14
N ASN A 713 -21.46 21.60 -3.74
CA ASN A 713 -20.66 21.97 -2.58
C ASN A 713 -21.46 22.72 -1.50
N ASP A 714 -20.95 22.61 -0.27
CA ASP A 714 -21.41 23.36 0.90
C ASP A 714 -20.31 24.29 1.42
N LEU A 715 -20.21 25.50 0.84
CA LEU A 715 -19.21 26.52 1.17
C LEU A 715 -19.80 27.83 1.74
N HIS A 716 -21.09 27.86 2.11
CA HIS A 716 -21.81 29.08 2.49
C HIS A 716 -21.25 29.79 3.73
N ASP A 717 -20.59 29.05 4.62
CA ASP A 717 -19.99 29.51 5.87
C ASP A 717 -18.46 29.33 5.90
N PHE A 718 -17.84 29.15 4.73
CA PHE A 718 -16.40 28.93 4.61
C PHE A 718 -15.58 30.10 5.17
N ASP A 719 -14.77 29.83 6.20
CA ASP A 719 -13.84 30.80 6.79
C ASP A 719 -12.58 30.95 5.94
N PHE A 720 -12.61 31.85 4.96
CA PHE A 720 -11.48 32.18 4.10
C PHE A 720 -10.32 32.88 4.83
N GLN A 721 -10.50 33.33 6.08
CA GLN A 721 -9.42 33.92 6.87
C GLN A 721 -8.54 32.85 7.52
N GLN A 722 -9.13 31.74 7.98
CA GLN A 722 -8.42 30.68 8.71
C GLN A 722 -8.31 29.36 7.94
N ARG A 723 -9.02 29.19 6.81
CA ARG A 723 -9.02 27.94 6.05
C ARG A 723 -8.64 28.16 4.60
N SER A 724 -7.93 27.17 4.08
CA SER A 724 -7.52 27.04 2.69
C SER A 724 -8.38 25.98 1.99
N LEU A 725 -8.56 26.10 0.68
CA LEU A 725 -9.36 25.19 -0.14
C LEU A 725 -8.44 24.18 -0.83
N LEU A 726 -8.78 22.90 -0.76
CA LEU A 726 -8.06 21.81 -1.42
C LEU A 726 -9.02 21.07 -2.37
N LEU A 727 -8.76 21.18 -3.67
CA LEU A 727 -9.46 20.46 -4.72
C LEU A 727 -8.61 19.27 -5.16
N ILE A 728 -9.19 18.07 -5.19
CA ILE A 728 -8.55 16.84 -5.64
C ILE A 728 -9.36 16.26 -6.80
N ASP A 729 -8.76 16.20 -7.98
CA ASP A 729 -9.32 15.62 -9.20
C ASP A 729 -8.39 14.51 -9.71
N GLY A 730 -8.69 13.27 -9.33
CA GLY A 730 -7.83 12.11 -9.60
C GLY A 730 -6.42 12.27 -9.01
N GLN A 731 -5.42 12.43 -9.88
CA GLN A 731 -4.02 12.65 -9.49
C GLN A 731 -3.64 14.13 -9.41
N LYS A 732 -4.54 15.02 -9.83
CA LYS A 732 -4.33 16.46 -9.83
C LYS A 732 -4.87 17.02 -8.51
N ASN A 733 -4.14 17.94 -7.91
CA ASN A 733 -4.65 18.71 -6.78
C ASN A 733 -4.24 20.18 -6.85
N ALA A 734 -5.16 21.05 -6.42
CA ALA A 734 -4.93 22.47 -6.23
C ALA A 734 -5.25 22.82 -4.78
N TRP A 735 -4.27 23.40 -4.09
CA TRP A 735 -4.38 23.89 -2.73
C TRP A 735 -4.25 25.41 -2.74
N CYS A 736 -5.37 26.10 -2.55
CA CYS A 736 -5.51 27.54 -2.72
C CYS A 736 -5.87 28.21 -1.40
N TYR A 737 -5.32 29.40 -1.17
CA TYR A 737 -5.69 30.25 -0.05
C TYR A 737 -5.50 31.71 -0.46
N ASP A 738 -6.48 32.55 -0.14
CA ASP A 738 -6.37 34.00 -0.24
C ASP A 738 -7.28 34.63 0.82
N ARG A 739 -6.70 35.46 1.70
CA ARG A 739 -7.42 36.13 2.79
C ARG A 739 -8.43 37.17 2.31
N GLU A 740 -8.37 37.58 1.05
CA GLU A 740 -9.21 38.64 0.48
C GLU A 740 -10.26 38.09 -0.50
N GLN A 741 -10.27 36.78 -0.78
CA GLN A 741 -11.18 36.18 -1.75
C GLN A 741 -12.18 35.23 -1.09
N ASP A 742 -13.40 35.24 -1.63
CA ASP A 742 -14.45 34.31 -1.22
C ASP A 742 -14.20 32.88 -1.75
N ALA A 743 -14.96 31.93 -1.19
CA ALA A 743 -14.82 30.52 -1.52
C ALA A 743 -15.14 30.21 -3.00
N ALA A 744 -16.08 30.94 -3.60
CA ALA A 744 -16.47 30.77 -5.00
C ALA A 744 -15.33 31.13 -5.95
N THR A 745 -14.65 32.25 -5.69
CA THR A 745 -13.50 32.69 -6.49
C THR A 745 -12.31 31.74 -6.32
N LEU A 746 -12.03 31.29 -5.10
CA LEU A 746 -10.97 30.30 -4.82
C LEU A 746 -11.24 28.95 -5.52
N LEU A 747 -12.49 28.49 -5.53
CA LEU A 747 -12.87 27.26 -6.21
C LEU A 747 -12.69 27.39 -7.74
N ALA A 748 -13.13 28.49 -8.33
CA ALA A 748 -12.96 28.74 -9.76
C ALA A 748 -11.46 28.75 -10.16
N GLN A 749 -10.61 29.38 -9.35
CA GLN A 749 -9.16 29.37 -9.55
C GLN A 749 -8.56 27.96 -9.42
N ALA A 750 -9.01 27.17 -8.45
CA ALA A 750 -8.56 25.79 -8.29
C ALA A 750 -8.95 24.92 -9.50
N GLN A 751 -10.20 25.04 -9.97
CA GLN A 751 -10.68 24.30 -11.14
C GLN A 751 -9.92 24.68 -12.41
N GLN A 752 -9.68 25.99 -12.61
CA GLN A 752 -8.89 26.49 -13.73
C GLN A 752 -7.45 25.98 -13.67
N ALA A 753 -6.82 26.00 -12.50
CA ALA A 753 -5.44 25.53 -12.34
C ALA A 753 -5.27 24.03 -12.65
N LEU A 754 -6.27 23.22 -12.35
CA LEU A 754 -6.26 21.79 -12.64
C LEU A 754 -6.71 21.43 -14.06
N ASN A 755 -7.33 22.36 -14.80
CA ASN A 755 -8.11 22.05 -16.00
C ASN A 755 -9.13 20.92 -15.71
N SER A 756 -9.85 21.02 -14.59
CA SER A 756 -10.78 19.99 -14.12
C SER A 756 -11.91 19.78 -15.12
N THR A 757 -12.07 18.56 -15.64
CA THR A 757 -13.10 18.21 -16.63
C THR A 757 -14.26 17.40 -16.05
N GLN A 758 -14.19 16.97 -14.78
CA GLN A 758 -15.21 16.15 -14.10
C GLN A 758 -15.54 16.73 -12.71
N PRO A 759 -16.22 17.88 -12.63
CA PRO A 759 -16.52 18.55 -11.36
C PRO A 759 -17.42 17.74 -10.41
N GLU A 760 -18.13 16.72 -10.92
CA GLU A 760 -18.99 15.83 -10.14
C GLU A 760 -18.23 14.70 -9.41
N THR A 761 -17.02 14.32 -9.86
CA THR A 761 -16.22 13.26 -9.23
C THR A 761 -15.07 13.79 -8.38
N ALA A 762 -14.67 15.05 -8.59
CA ALA A 762 -13.63 15.71 -7.82
C ALA A 762 -14.05 15.94 -6.35
N GLN A 763 -13.09 15.82 -5.42
CA GLN A 763 -13.31 16.03 -4.00
C GLN A 763 -12.92 17.45 -3.60
N LEU A 764 -13.82 18.12 -2.88
CA LEU A 764 -13.61 19.46 -2.35
C LEU A 764 -13.47 19.42 -0.83
N LEU A 765 -12.31 19.86 -0.34
CA LEU A 765 -11.97 19.92 1.07
C LEU A 765 -11.43 21.30 1.45
N SER A 766 -11.31 21.52 2.75
CA SER A 766 -10.57 22.65 3.31
C SER A 766 -9.62 22.21 4.42
N LEU A 767 -8.55 22.98 4.61
CA LEU A 767 -7.58 22.79 5.70
C LEU A 767 -7.45 24.08 6.49
N ALA A 768 -7.55 23.99 7.82
CA ALA A 768 -7.14 25.07 8.71
C ALA A 768 -5.68 25.43 8.46
N VAL A 769 -5.37 26.73 8.33
CA VAL A 769 -4.05 27.20 7.89
C VAL A 769 -3.48 28.28 8.81
N GLN A 770 -2.21 28.11 9.17
CA GLN A 770 -1.40 29.12 9.81
C GLN A 770 -0.24 29.49 8.87
N THR A 771 -0.20 30.74 8.43
CA THR A 771 0.71 31.17 7.35
C THR A 771 1.21 32.60 7.53
N THR A 772 2.41 32.87 7.00
CA THR A 772 3.01 34.21 6.91
C THR A 772 2.60 34.98 5.65
N THR A 773 1.87 34.35 4.72
CA THR A 773 1.46 34.96 3.44
C THR A 773 -0.05 35.20 3.39
N PRO A 774 -0.53 36.32 2.81
CA PRO A 774 -1.97 36.57 2.65
C PRO A 774 -2.61 35.64 1.60
N ARG A 775 -1.81 35.08 0.70
CA ARG A 775 -2.26 34.14 -0.33
C ARG A 775 -1.19 33.13 -0.72
N PHE A 776 -1.60 31.95 -1.20
CA PHE A 776 -0.76 30.99 -1.90
C PHE A 776 -1.61 30.07 -2.80
N GLN A 777 -0.95 29.49 -3.80
CA GLN A 777 -1.55 28.47 -4.65
C GLN A 777 -0.53 27.36 -4.94
N VAL A 778 -0.81 26.14 -4.48
CA VAL A 778 -0.02 24.96 -4.79
C VAL A 778 -0.77 24.11 -5.80
N VAL A 779 -0.19 23.89 -6.97
CA VAL A 779 -0.79 23.06 -8.02
C VAL A 779 0.12 21.88 -8.29
N ASN A 780 -0.36 20.69 -7.96
CA ASN A 780 0.31 19.44 -8.31
C ASN A 780 -0.50 18.77 -9.41
N ARG A 781 0.11 18.68 -10.58
CA ARG A 781 -0.36 17.87 -11.70
C ARG A 781 0.85 17.19 -12.32
N PRO A 782 0.70 16.01 -12.94
CA PRO A 782 1.75 15.45 -13.75
C PRO A 782 2.22 16.49 -14.77
N ARG A 783 3.54 16.64 -14.92
CA ARG A 783 4.13 17.58 -15.88
C ARG A 783 4.83 16.78 -16.96
N ALA A 784 4.69 17.23 -18.19
CA ALA A 784 5.39 16.64 -19.31
C ALA A 784 6.91 16.84 -19.17
N GLU A 785 7.68 15.79 -19.42
CA GLU A 785 9.14 15.83 -19.46
C GLU A 785 9.63 15.37 -20.84
N LEU A 786 10.53 16.10 -21.49
CA LEU A 786 11.02 15.68 -22.82
C LEU A 786 11.91 14.43 -22.79
N GLY A 787 12.52 14.11 -21.65
CA GLY A 787 13.42 12.96 -21.50
C GLY A 787 14.62 12.96 -22.45
N THR A 788 15.17 11.77 -22.69
CA THR A 788 16.28 11.51 -23.60
C THR A 788 15.79 11.20 -25.03
N GLU A 789 16.68 11.29 -26.02
CA GLU A 789 16.33 10.94 -27.41
C GLU A 789 16.02 9.45 -27.61
N ILE A 790 16.61 8.59 -26.77
CA ILE A 790 16.38 7.15 -26.78
C ILE A 790 15.43 6.80 -25.64
N ARG A 791 14.43 5.98 -25.93
CA ARG A 791 13.53 5.34 -24.97
C ARG A 791 14.03 3.92 -24.71
N PRO A 792 14.63 3.62 -23.53
CA PRO A 792 15.06 2.26 -23.18
C PRO A 792 13.90 1.27 -23.12
N ALA A 793 14.13 -0.02 -23.36
CA ALA A 793 13.10 -1.04 -23.09
C ALA A 793 12.71 -1.00 -21.60
N GLY A 794 11.43 -0.75 -21.32
CA GLY A 794 10.91 -0.55 -19.97
C GLY A 794 10.23 -1.79 -19.41
N VAL A 795 9.76 -2.69 -20.29
CA VAL A 795 8.91 -3.83 -19.90
C VAL A 795 9.39 -5.18 -20.44
N ALA A 796 10.52 -5.18 -21.16
CA ALA A 796 11.28 -6.38 -21.49
C ALA A 796 11.64 -7.17 -20.23
N GLY A 797 11.52 -8.50 -20.30
CA GLY A 797 11.64 -9.42 -19.16
C GLY A 797 10.33 -9.68 -18.43
N THR A 798 9.32 -8.82 -18.60
CA THR A 798 8.00 -8.97 -17.96
C THR A 798 6.92 -9.35 -18.96
N PHE A 799 6.79 -8.61 -20.08
CA PHE A 799 5.75 -8.87 -21.09
C PHE A 799 6.26 -9.71 -22.28
N TYR A 800 7.55 -9.59 -22.59
CA TYR A 800 8.27 -10.37 -23.58
C TYR A 800 9.72 -10.59 -23.11
N PRO A 801 10.48 -11.56 -23.65
CA PRO A 801 11.82 -11.87 -23.16
C PRO A 801 12.79 -10.68 -23.27
N ALA A 802 13.59 -10.44 -22.21
CA ALA A 802 14.67 -9.44 -22.24
C ALA A 802 15.96 -9.95 -22.90
N GLU A 803 16.12 -11.27 -23.02
CA GLU A 803 17.29 -11.88 -23.65
C GLU A 803 17.07 -11.98 -25.17
N PRO A 804 17.95 -11.40 -26.01
CA PRO A 804 17.78 -11.33 -27.46
C PRO A 804 17.53 -12.67 -28.14
N THR A 805 18.25 -13.73 -27.75
CA THR A 805 18.14 -15.05 -28.37
C THR A 805 16.75 -15.65 -28.14
N ARG A 806 16.25 -15.59 -26.89
CA ARG A 806 14.93 -16.07 -26.50
C ARG A 806 13.81 -15.25 -27.12
N MET A 807 13.98 -13.93 -27.22
CA MET A 807 13.02 -13.04 -27.88
C MET A 807 12.90 -13.41 -29.37
N ASN A 808 14.03 -13.56 -30.06
CA ASN A 808 14.05 -13.92 -31.47
C ASN A 808 13.44 -15.30 -31.74
N ALA A 809 13.70 -16.30 -30.89
CA ALA A 809 13.09 -17.62 -31.01
C ALA A 809 11.55 -17.57 -30.85
N GLN A 810 11.02 -16.73 -29.95
CA GLN A 810 9.57 -16.53 -29.84
C GLN A 810 8.99 -15.79 -31.04
N LEU A 811 9.68 -14.78 -31.57
CA LEU A 811 9.26 -14.10 -32.79
C LEU A 811 9.20 -15.05 -33.99
N ASP A 812 10.15 -15.99 -34.09
CA ASP A 812 10.14 -17.02 -35.14
C ASP A 812 8.91 -17.95 -35.00
N GLU A 813 8.53 -18.31 -33.78
CA GLU A 813 7.29 -19.07 -33.52
C GLU A 813 6.04 -18.24 -33.87
N LEU A 814 6.01 -16.96 -33.53
CA LEU A 814 4.86 -16.10 -33.79
C LEU A 814 4.63 -15.85 -35.29
N PHE A 815 5.70 -15.77 -36.08
CA PHE A 815 5.66 -15.46 -37.51
C PHE A 815 5.96 -16.67 -38.42
N HIS A 816 5.79 -17.90 -37.92
CA HIS A 816 6.07 -19.12 -38.70
C HIS A 816 5.15 -19.31 -39.92
N GLU A 817 3.92 -18.76 -39.90
CA GLU A 817 2.96 -18.84 -41.00
C GLU A 817 3.04 -17.59 -41.88
N ALA A 818 3.35 -17.77 -43.17
CA ALA A 818 3.27 -16.69 -44.15
C ALA A 818 1.81 -16.39 -44.51
N ALA A 819 1.46 -15.11 -44.62
CA ALA A 819 0.14 -14.65 -45.07
C ALA A 819 0.29 -13.61 -46.19
N GLU A 820 -0.76 -13.46 -47.00
CA GLU A 820 -0.82 -12.40 -48.01
C GLU A 820 -1.11 -11.05 -47.33
N THR A 821 -0.26 -10.06 -47.59
CA THR A 821 -0.37 -8.71 -47.01
C THR A 821 -1.22 -7.81 -47.90
N GLN A 822 -2.11 -7.01 -47.30
CA GLN A 822 -2.92 -6.00 -47.98
C GLN A 822 -2.79 -4.63 -47.30
N PRO A 823 -3.05 -3.51 -48.01
CA PRO A 823 -3.10 -2.20 -47.38
C PRO A 823 -4.34 -2.08 -46.47
N TRP A 824 -4.11 -1.67 -45.23
CA TRP A 824 -5.14 -1.38 -44.23
C TRP A 824 -4.90 -0.02 -43.60
N ALA A 825 -5.96 0.74 -43.34
CA ALA A 825 -5.84 2.08 -42.76
C ALA A 825 -5.54 2.03 -41.25
N ALA A 826 -6.10 1.04 -40.55
CA ALA A 826 -5.84 0.80 -39.15
C ALA A 826 -5.90 -0.69 -38.77
N ALA A 827 -5.42 -1.00 -37.57
CA ALA A 827 -5.51 -2.32 -36.96
C ALA A 827 -5.71 -2.20 -35.45
N MET A 828 -6.29 -3.22 -34.83
CA MET A 828 -6.32 -3.36 -33.37
C MET A 828 -5.49 -4.55 -32.94
N LEU A 829 -4.55 -4.32 -32.02
CA LEU A 829 -3.64 -5.32 -31.46
C LEU A 829 -3.82 -5.41 -29.94
N PRO A 830 -3.82 -6.64 -29.37
CA PRO A 830 -3.76 -6.81 -27.92
C PRO A 830 -2.34 -6.62 -27.38
N HIS A 831 -2.21 -6.10 -26.15
CA HIS A 831 -0.92 -5.73 -25.55
C HIS A 831 -0.59 -6.45 -24.23
N ALA A 832 -1.30 -7.53 -23.89
CA ALA A 832 -0.83 -8.45 -22.85
C ALA A 832 0.53 -9.09 -23.20
N GLY A 833 1.16 -9.75 -22.24
CA GLY A 833 2.41 -10.46 -22.49
C GLY A 833 2.27 -11.51 -23.59
N TRP A 834 3.31 -11.69 -24.41
CA TRP A 834 3.25 -12.49 -25.66
C TRP A 834 2.77 -13.93 -25.48
N LYS A 835 2.99 -14.51 -24.30
CA LYS A 835 2.46 -15.84 -23.93
C LYS A 835 0.94 -15.92 -24.12
N TYR A 836 0.21 -14.83 -23.89
CA TYR A 836 -1.24 -14.78 -23.94
C TYR A 836 -1.74 -14.23 -25.28
N SER A 837 -1.28 -13.04 -25.68
CA SER A 837 -1.86 -12.29 -26.79
C SER A 837 -1.00 -12.25 -28.06
N GLY A 838 0.29 -12.62 -27.96
CA GLY A 838 1.26 -12.44 -29.04
C GLY A 838 0.87 -13.11 -30.36
N LYS A 839 0.21 -14.27 -30.29
CA LYS A 839 -0.28 -15.00 -31.47
C LYS A 839 -1.35 -14.22 -32.23
N ILE A 840 -2.25 -13.52 -31.54
CA ILE A 840 -3.28 -12.70 -32.18
C ILE A 840 -2.64 -11.46 -32.80
N ALA A 841 -1.78 -10.75 -32.07
CA ALA A 841 -1.08 -9.57 -32.58
C ALA A 841 -0.26 -9.90 -33.83
N ALA A 842 0.50 -11.00 -33.82
CA ALA A 842 1.29 -11.45 -34.97
C ALA A 842 0.42 -11.80 -36.19
N ARG A 843 -0.72 -12.50 -36.00
CA ARG A 843 -1.66 -12.82 -37.09
C ARG A 843 -2.26 -11.59 -37.76
N VAL A 844 -2.55 -10.54 -37.00
CA VAL A 844 -3.05 -9.27 -37.55
C VAL A 844 -1.94 -8.61 -38.38
N LEU A 845 -0.76 -8.43 -37.80
CA LEU A 845 0.36 -7.77 -38.47
C LEU A 845 0.81 -8.49 -39.74
N ASN A 846 0.79 -9.83 -39.77
CA ASN A 846 1.13 -10.63 -40.96
C ASN A 846 0.22 -10.41 -42.17
N ARG A 847 -0.94 -9.76 -41.98
CA ARG A 847 -1.90 -9.47 -43.06
C ARG A 847 -1.83 -8.03 -43.57
N ILE A 848 -0.93 -7.22 -43.02
CA ILE A 848 -0.84 -5.78 -43.33
C ILE A 848 0.41 -5.49 -44.15
N GLN A 849 0.24 -4.75 -45.24
CA GLN A 849 1.35 -4.10 -45.92
C GLN A 849 1.78 -2.88 -45.11
N LEU A 850 2.76 -3.05 -44.23
CA LEU A 850 3.21 -2.02 -43.28
C LEU A 850 3.81 -0.80 -44.01
N PRO A 851 3.29 0.43 -43.80
CA PRO A 851 3.81 1.65 -44.41
C PRO A 851 5.05 2.17 -43.69
N SER A 852 5.65 3.24 -44.24
CA SER A 852 6.85 3.87 -43.68
C SER A 852 6.64 4.50 -42.29
N THR A 853 5.38 4.82 -41.93
CA THR A 853 5.01 5.45 -40.66
C THR A 853 3.88 4.70 -39.99
N ILE A 854 4.05 4.37 -38.71
CA ILE A 854 3.04 3.67 -37.89
C ILE A 854 2.79 4.53 -36.64
N ILE A 855 1.52 4.80 -36.34
CA ILE A 855 1.12 5.52 -35.13
C ILE A 855 0.39 4.54 -34.22
N VAL A 856 1.01 4.19 -33.09
CA VAL A 856 0.43 3.32 -32.07
C VAL A 856 -0.24 4.17 -31.00
N ILE A 857 -1.53 3.98 -30.82
CA ILE A 857 -2.35 4.71 -29.85
C ILE A 857 -2.86 3.69 -28.82
N GLY A 858 -2.39 3.82 -27.58
CA GLY A 858 -2.73 2.90 -26.50
C GLY A 858 -3.27 3.61 -25.26
N PRO A 859 -3.88 2.86 -24.32
CA PRO A 859 -4.22 3.39 -23.02
C PRO A 859 -2.97 3.66 -22.17
N LYS A 860 -3.11 4.60 -21.23
CA LYS A 860 -2.10 4.89 -20.21
C LYS A 860 -2.47 4.17 -18.91
N HIS A 861 -1.66 3.19 -18.52
CA HIS A 861 -1.78 2.41 -17.29
C HIS A 861 -0.92 2.98 -16.15
N THR A 862 0.14 3.71 -16.50
CA THR A 862 1.05 4.30 -15.51
C THR A 862 0.56 5.65 -14.98
N ARG A 863 0.98 5.97 -13.76
CA ARG A 863 0.72 7.29 -13.14
C ARG A 863 1.72 8.36 -13.57
N ASP A 864 2.80 7.96 -14.21
CA ASP A 864 3.89 8.86 -14.63
C ASP A 864 3.43 9.72 -15.80
N GLY A 865 3.79 11.01 -15.81
CA GLY A 865 3.48 11.90 -16.95
C GLY A 865 2.00 12.28 -17.12
N VAL A 866 1.73 13.11 -18.14
CA VAL A 866 0.41 13.69 -18.44
C VAL A 866 -0.59 12.66 -18.97
N ASP A 867 -1.88 12.99 -18.95
CA ASP A 867 -2.94 12.07 -19.39
C ASP A 867 -2.88 11.79 -20.90
N TRP A 868 -2.51 12.78 -21.71
CA TRP A 868 -2.49 12.70 -23.17
C TRP A 868 -1.07 13.00 -23.62
N ALA A 869 -0.31 11.95 -23.90
CA ALA A 869 1.10 12.06 -24.19
C ALA A 869 1.45 11.47 -25.56
N VAL A 870 2.35 12.14 -26.26
CA VAL A 870 3.06 11.58 -27.42
C VAL A 870 4.55 11.46 -27.10
N ALA A 871 5.14 10.35 -27.52
CA ALA A 871 6.52 10.02 -27.23
C ALA A 871 7.48 11.05 -27.85
N PRO A 872 8.33 11.73 -27.06
CA PRO A 872 9.27 12.73 -27.57
C PRO A 872 10.56 12.14 -28.14
N HIS A 873 10.68 10.82 -28.13
CA HIS A 873 11.89 10.08 -28.46
C HIS A 873 12.10 9.98 -29.97
N GLN A 874 13.37 9.90 -30.38
CA GLN A 874 13.77 9.60 -31.76
C GLN A 874 13.97 8.10 -31.98
N VAL A 875 14.26 7.34 -30.91
CA VAL A 875 14.55 5.91 -30.98
C VAL A 875 13.86 5.15 -29.85
N TRP A 876 13.21 4.04 -30.19
CA TRP A 876 12.81 3.00 -29.27
C TRP A 876 13.91 1.94 -29.21
N GLN A 877 14.52 1.76 -28.04
CA GLN A 877 15.51 0.71 -27.83
C GLN A 877 14.82 -0.59 -27.44
N LEU A 878 15.19 -1.68 -28.10
CA LEU A 878 14.68 -3.04 -27.90
C LEU A 878 15.87 -3.98 -27.55
N PRO A 879 15.62 -5.18 -27.01
CA PRO A 879 16.70 -6.08 -26.60
C PRO A 879 17.73 -6.41 -27.69
N ASP A 880 17.31 -6.58 -28.94
CA ASP A 880 18.16 -6.99 -30.05
C ASP A 880 18.40 -5.88 -31.09
N GLY A 881 17.99 -4.64 -30.82
CA GLY A 881 18.17 -3.53 -31.75
C GLY A 881 17.37 -2.29 -31.40
N ASN A 882 17.17 -1.43 -32.40
CA ASN A 882 16.45 -0.17 -32.27
C ASN A 882 15.35 -0.06 -33.32
N LEU A 883 14.32 0.72 -33.02
CA LEU A 883 13.28 1.13 -33.96
C LEU A 883 13.18 2.66 -33.97
N ASN A 884 13.14 3.25 -35.16
CA ASN A 884 13.10 4.71 -35.27
C ASN A 884 11.71 5.25 -34.90
N SER A 885 11.68 6.49 -34.41
CA SER A 885 10.48 7.31 -34.19
C SER A 885 10.58 8.59 -35.03
N ASP A 886 9.51 9.39 -35.06
CA ASP A 886 9.50 10.69 -35.74
C ASP A 886 9.11 11.81 -34.77
N ARG A 887 10.13 12.47 -34.20
CA ARG A 887 9.92 13.60 -33.28
C ARG A 887 9.28 14.81 -33.97
N GLY A 888 9.52 15.01 -35.27
CA GLY A 888 8.91 16.08 -36.04
C GLY A 888 7.40 15.87 -36.17
N LEU A 889 6.98 14.65 -36.50
CA LEU A 889 5.56 14.28 -36.52
C LEU A 889 4.93 14.37 -35.12
N ALA A 890 5.64 13.96 -34.07
CA ALA A 890 5.17 14.10 -32.69
C ALA A 890 4.89 15.58 -32.33
N GLN A 891 5.74 16.51 -32.76
CA GLN A 891 5.52 17.96 -32.59
C GLN A 891 4.29 18.44 -33.36
N GLN A 892 4.13 18.03 -34.62
CA GLN A 892 2.96 18.37 -35.43
C GLN A 892 1.65 17.88 -34.78
N LEU A 893 1.66 16.68 -34.20
CA LEU A 893 0.51 16.14 -33.47
C LEU A 893 0.14 17.02 -32.27
N VAL A 894 1.11 17.44 -31.46
CA VAL A 894 0.90 18.36 -30.33
C VAL A 894 0.33 19.71 -30.78
N GLU A 895 0.77 20.23 -31.93
CA GLU A 895 0.27 21.51 -32.46
C GLU A 895 -1.18 21.42 -32.95
N GLN A 896 -1.63 20.26 -33.44
CA GLN A 896 -2.96 20.09 -34.03
C GLN A 896 -3.99 19.48 -33.07
N ILE A 897 -3.55 18.80 -32.01
CA ILE A 897 -4.41 18.06 -31.07
C ILE A 897 -4.41 18.76 -29.70
N PRO A 898 -5.53 19.40 -29.30
CA PRO A 898 -5.63 20.07 -28.01
C PRO A 898 -5.33 19.15 -26.81
N GLY A 899 -4.43 19.59 -25.95
CA GLY A 899 -4.07 18.90 -24.70
C GLY A 899 -3.14 17.71 -24.84
N LEU A 900 -2.67 17.37 -26.05
CA LEU A 900 -1.61 16.37 -26.26
C LEU A 900 -0.25 17.03 -26.01
N GLU A 901 0.61 16.41 -25.18
CA GLU A 901 1.95 16.95 -24.86
C GLU A 901 3.08 15.95 -25.18
N LEU A 902 4.27 16.47 -25.46
CA LEU A 902 5.50 15.68 -25.61
C LEU A 902 6.00 15.23 -24.23
N ASP A 903 5.85 13.95 -23.89
CA ASP A 903 6.14 13.49 -22.52
C ASP A 903 6.77 12.09 -22.42
N ALA A 904 8.07 12.04 -22.19
CA ALA A 904 8.84 10.82 -21.95
C ALA A 904 8.48 10.12 -20.64
N ALA A 905 8.00 10.84 -19.62
CA ALA A 905 7.64 10.23 -18.35
C ALA A 905 6.46 9.25 -18.53
N ALA A 906 5.46 9.65 -19.33
CA ALA A 906 4.30 8.82 -19.65
C ALA A 906 4.64 7.53 -20.41
N HIS A 907 5.77 7.49 -21.15
CA HIS A 907 6.18 6.32 -21.94
C HIS A 907 7.27 5.46 -21.28
N ARG A 908 7.84 5.90 -20.16
CA ARG A 908 9.03 5.28 -19.54
C ARG A 908 8.82 3.81 -19.18
N ASN A 909 7.70 3.51 -18.51
CA ASN A 909 7.33 2.18 -18.04
C ASN A 909 5.98 1.71 -18.61
N GLU A 910 5.45 2.44 -19.59
CA GLU A 910 4.17 2.10 -20.21
C GLU A 910 4.35 0.97 -21.24
N HIS A 911 3.47 -0.02 -21.16
CA HIS A 911 3.60 -1.27 -21.89
C HIS A 911 2.73 -1.33 -23.14
N ALA A 912 1.59 -0.60 -23.18
CA ALA A 912 0.62 -0.70 -24.26
C ALA A 912 1.27 -0.55 -25.65
N ILE A 913 2.18 0.42 -25.80
CA ILE A 913 2.93 0.60 -27.06
C ILE A 913 4.10 -0.39 -27.17
N GLU A 914 4.91 -0.52 -26.11
CA GLU A 914 6.20 -1.25 -26.16
C GLU A 914 6.05 -2.71 -26.57
N VAL A 915 5.00 -3.38 -26.11
CA VAL A 915 4.77 -4.82 -26.38
C VAL A 915 4.61 -5.12 -27.87
N GLU A 916 4.18 -4.14 -28.65
CA GLU A 916 3.97 -4.25 -30.10
C GLU A 916 5.26 -3.95 -30.89
N LEU A 917 6.21 -3.20 -30.30
CA LEU A 917 7.37 -2.69 -31.02
C LEU A 917 8.30 -3.79 -31.56
N PRO A 918 8.65 -4.88 -30.83
CA PRO A 918 9.48 -5.93 -31.42
C PRO A 918 8.77 -6.69 -32.55
N LEU A 919 7.44 -6.82 -32.48
CA LEU A 919 6.65 -7.43 -33.56
C LEU A 919 6.71 -6.55 -34.83
N ILE A 920 6.55 -5.24 -34.68
CA ILE A 920 6.66 -4.27 -35.77
C ILE A 920 8.09 -4.23 -36.33
N GLN A 921 9.10 -4.17 -35.46
CA GLN A 921 10.51 -4.16 -35.87
C GLN A 921 10.87 -5.40 -36.69
N ARG A 922 10.33 -6.57 -36.35
CA ARG A 922 10.59 -7.80 -37.08
C ARG A 922 10.08 -7.75 -38.53
N LEU A 923 8.90 -7.17 -38.75
CA LEU A 923 8.26 -7.14 -40.07
C LEU A 923 8.64 -5.90 -40.90
N ALA A 924 8.88 -4.76 -40.25
CA ALA A 924 9.17 -3.50 -40.90
C ALA A 924 10.25 -2.70 -40.13
N PRO A 925 11.51 -3.16 -40.09
CA PRO A 925 12.58 -2.52 -39.32
C PRO A 925 12.94 -1.10 -39.80
N GLN A 926 12.48 -0.70 -40.99
CA GLN A 926 12.71 0.62 -41.55
C GLN A 926 11.58 1.62 -41.23
N SER A 927 10.43 1.14 -40.74
CA SER A 927 9.31 2.01 -40.39
C SER A 927 9.61 2.84 -39.15
N LYS A 928 9.05 4.05 -39.11
CA LYS A 928 9.07 4.90 -37.93
C LYS A 928 7.80 4.67 -37.11
N VAL A 929 7.94 4.51 -35.79
CA VAL A 929 6.82 4.31 -34.87
C VAL A 929 6.66 5.51 -33.93
N ILE A 930 5.47 6.12 -33.95
CA ILE A 930 5.08 7.18 -33.04
C ILE A 930 4.12 6.58 -32.02
N GLY A 931 4.45 6.72 -30.75
CA GLY A 931 3.62 6.21 -29.64
C GLY A 931 2.80 7.33 -29.01
N ILE A 932 1.49 7.14 -28.89
CA ILE A 932 0.56 8.02 -28.19
C ILE A 932 -0.11 7.22 -27.07
N VAL A 933 -0.15 7.76 -25.85
CA VAL A 933 -0.92 7.18 -24.75
C VAL A 933 -2.01 8.10 -24.24
N ILE A 934 -3.17 7.49 -23.95
CA ILE A 934 -4.40 8.17 -23.53
C ILE A 934 -4.85 7.64 -22.18
N GLY A 935 -4.91 8.51 -21.16
CA GLY A 935 -5.33 8.15 -19.81
C GLY A 935 -6.84 8.29 -19.57
N SER A 936 -7.39 9.48 -19.80
CA SER A 936 -8.81 9.77 -19.53
C SER A 936 -9.41 10.68 -20.60
N GLY A 937 -10.72 10.59 -20.84
CA GLY A 937 -11.36 11.39 -21.88
C GLY A 937 -12.89 11.25 -21.91
N ASN A 938 -13.53 12.20 -22.59
CA ASN A 938 -14.96 12.19 -22.89
C ASN A 938 -15.17 12.23 -24.41
N LEU A 939 -16.42 12.14 -24.85
CA LEU A 939 -16.77 12.10 -26.28
C LEU A 939 -16.27 13.33 -27.04
N GLU A 940 -16.48 14.52 -26.48
CA GLU A 940 -16.06 15.81 -27.05
C GLU A 940 -14.55 15.87 -27.28
N ARG A 941 -13.75 15.52 -26.27
CA ARG A 941 -12.29 15.49 -26.42
C ARG A 941 -11.83 14.46 -27.45
N CYS A 942 -12.49 13.31 -27.53
CA CYS A 942 -12.15 12.31 -28.55
C CYS A 942 -12.48 12.79 -29.97
N GLU A 943 -13.55 13.57 -30.14
CA GLU A 943 -13.87 14.25 -31.41
C GLU A 943 -12.77 15.26 -31.80
N GLU A 944 -12.33 16.10 -30.86
CA GLU A 944 -11.23 17.06 -31.08
C GLU A 944 -9.91 16.38 -31.45
N PHE A 945 -9.58 15.28 -30.74
CA PHE A 945 -8.42 14.44 -31.07
C PHE A 945 -8.53 13.92 -32.50
N ALA A 946 -9.68 13.37 -32.85
CA ALA A 946 -9.90 12.78 -34.17
C ALA A 946 -9.77 13.81 -35.29
N GLU A 947 -10.24 15.04 -35.08
CA GLU A 947 -10.08 16.17 -36.01
C GLU A 947 -8.64 16.63 -36.16
N GLY A 948 -7.91 16.76 -35.05
CA GLY A 948 -6.50 17.10 -35.06
C GLY A 948 -5.67 16.05 -35.81
N LEU A 949 -5.87 14.77 -35.49
CA LEU A 949 -5.17 13.67 -36.14
C LEU A 949 -5.52 13.56 -37.64
N ALA A 950 -6.79 13.73 -38.02
CA ALA A 950 -7.19 13.72 -39.44
C ALA A 950 -6.50 14.85 -40.24
N ARG A 951 -6.39 16.06 -39.68
CA ARG A 951 -5.67 17.18 -40.30
C ARG A 951 -4.19 16.87 -40.51
N VAL A 952 -3.53 16.24 -39.53
CA VAL A 952 -2.12 15.82 -39.65
C VAL A 952 -1.97 14.79 -40.76
N ILE A 953 -2.80 13.73 -40.77
CA ILE A 953 -2.74 12.66 -41.77
C ILE A 953 -2.96 13.19 -43.19
N GLN A 954 -3.89 14.12 -43.40
CA GLN A 954 -4.14 14.73 -44.71
C GLN A 954 -2.94 15.49 -45.29
N GLN A 955 -2.02 15.94 -44.44
CA GLN A 955 -0.81 16.66 -44.85
C GLN A 955 0.40 15.73 -45.04
N MET A 956 0.27 14.45 -44.68
CA MET A 956 1.35 13.48 -44.84
C MET A 956 1.48 13.04 -46.31
N PRO A 957 2.70 12.79 -46.81
CA PRO A 957 2.92 12.34 -48.18
C PRO A 957 2.39 10.91 -48.43
N GLU A 958 2.42 10.07 -47.40
CA GLU A 958 1.89 8.71 -47.38
C GLU A 958 1.05 8.56 -46.10
N PRO A 959 -0.15 7.95 -46.17
CA PRO A 959 -0.96 7.71 -44.98
C PRO A 959 -0.26 6.72 -44.03
N PRO A 960 -0.25 6.97 -42.71
CA PRO A 960 0.31 6.03 -41.75
C PRO A 960 -0.65 4.86 -41.52
N LEU A 961 -0.15 3.77 -40.94
CA LEU A 961 -1.00 2.78 -40.28
C LEU A 961 -1.33 3.27 -38.88
N LEU A 962 -2.63 3.34 -38.55
CA LEU A 962 -3.06 3.61 -37.17
C LEU A 962 -3.24 2.29 -36.41
N VAL A 963 -2.54 2.12 -35.30
CA VAL A 963 -2.65 0.91 -34.47
C VAL A 963 -3.37 1.28 -33.18
N ILE A 964 -4.50 0.64 -32.94
CA ILE A 964 -5.23 0.67 -31.68
C ILE A 964 -4.63 -0.42 -30.80
N SER A 965 -3.96 -0.03 -29.72
CA SER A 965 -3.46 -0.97 -28.73
C SER A 965 -4.52 -1.21 -27.65
N SER A 966 -5.11 -2.41 -27.61
CA SER A 966 -6.18 -2.74 -26.66
C SER A 966 -6.30 -4.23 -26.37
N ASP A 967 -6.28 -4.57 -25.09
CA ASP A 967 -6.98 -5.74 -24.56
C ASP A 967 -8.48 -5.43 -24.37
N MET A 968 -9.31 -6.48 -24.26
CA MET A 968 -10.76 -6.37 -24.09
C MET A 968 -11.15 -6.41 -22.60
N ASN A 969 -12.25 -7.06 -22.22
CA ASN A 969 -12.67 -7.13 -20.83
C ASN A 969 -11.73 -7.98 -19.97
N HIS A 970 -11.58 -7.56 -18.72
CA HIS A 970 -10.76 -8.17 -17.70
C HIS A 970 -11.62 -8.77 -16.58
N PHE A 971 -11.13 -9.90 -16.08
CA PHE A 971 -11.47 -10.45 -14.76
C PHE A 971 -12.92 -10.92 -14.59
N ALA A 972 -13.62 -11.21 -15.68
CA ALA A 972 -14.85 -12.00 -15.67
C ALA A 972 -14.56 -13.49 -15.94
N THR A 973 -15.54 -14.36 -15.71
CA THR A 973 -15.46 -15.76 -16.16
C THR A 973 -15.35 -15.82 -17.68
N ASP A 974 -14.77 -16.88 -18.24
CA ASP A 974 -14.54 -16.98 -19.69
C ASP A 974 -15.82 -16.78 -20.53
N ARG A 975 -16.94 -17.36 -20.06
CA ARG A 975 -18.25 -17.22 -20.70
C ARG A 975 -18.74 -15.76 -20.69
N GLU A 976 -18.65 -15.10 -19.54
CA GLU A 976 -19.12 -13.71 -19.42
C GLU A 976 -18.18 -12.74 -20.13
N ASN A 977 -16.87 -12.99 -20.10
CA ASN A 977 -15.88 -12.20 -20.79
C ASN A 977 -16.14 -12.20 -22.30
N ARG A 978 -16.37 -13.39 -22.89
CA ARG A 978 -16.73 -13.53 -24.29
C ARG A 978 -18.02 -12.78 -24.64
N ARG A 979 -19.03 -12.83 -23.77
CA ARG A 979 -20.30 -12.11 -23.97
C ARG A 979 -20.09 -10.60 -23.98
N LEU A 980 -19.39 -10.06 -22.97
CA LEU A 980 -19.12 -8.62 -22.85
C LEU A 980 -18.24 -8.12 -23.99
N ASP A 981 -17.19 -8.87 -24.34
CA ASP A 981 -16.31 -8.50 -25.45
C ASP A 981 -17.05 -8.49 -26.79
N GLU A 982 -17.95 -9.43 -27.00
CA GLU A 982 -18.75 -9.48 -28.23
C GLU A 982 -19.68 -8.27 -28.37
N LEU A 983 -20.25 -7.74 -27.28
CA LEU A 983 -21.03 -6.49 -27.32
C LEU A 983 -20.18 -5.31 -27.81
N ALA A 984 -18.94 -5.19 -27.34
CA ALA A 984 -18.02 -4.14 -27.79
C ALA A 984 -17.61 -4.37 -29.27
N LEU A 985 -17.25 -5.60 -29.63
CA LEU A 985 -16.82 -5.94 -30.99
C LEU A 985 -17.96 -5.78 -32.02
N GLU A 986 -19.21 -6.01 -31.62
CA GLU A 986 -20.38 -5.77 -32.48
C GLU A 986 -20.49 -4.29 -32.85
N LYS A 987 -20.31 -3.36 -31.89
CA LYS A 987 -20.29 -1.92 -32.17
C LYS A 987 -19.15 -1.52 -33.09
N MET A 988 -17.97 -2.12 -32.93
CA MET A 988 -16.86 -1.91 -33.85
C MET A 988 -17.22 -2.37 -35.27
N ARG A 989 -17.72 -3.61 -35.44
CA ARG A 989 -18.14 -4.15 -36.75
C ARG A 989 -19.28 -3.34 -37.40
N ALA A 990 -20.15 -2.75 -36.59
CA ALA A 990 -21.20 -1.84 -37.03
C ALA A 990 -20.70 -0.44 -37.41
N LEU A 991 -19.38 -0.19 -37.32
CA LEU A 991 -18.73 1.10 -37.59
C LEU A 991 -19.26 2.24 -36.70
N ASP A 992 -19.65 1.90 -35.46
CA ASP A 992 -20.30 2.80 -34.49
C ASP A 992 -19.36 3.11 -33.30
N PRO A 993 -18.43 4.08 -33.44
CA PRO A 993 -17.50 4.43 -32.37
C PRO A 993 -18.15 5.10 -31.16
N ALA A 994 -19.28 5.80 -31.34
CA ALA A 994 -19.98 6.44 -30.23
C ALA A 994 -20.73 5.38 -29.40
N GLY A 995 -21.45 4.48 -30.08
CA GLY A 995 -22.12 3.35 -29.43
C GLY A 995 -21.15 2.37 -28.78
N LEU A 996 -19.92 2.22 -29.30
CA LEU A 996 -18.86 1.47 -28.61
C LEU A 996 -18.58 2.04 -27.21
N LEU A 997 -18.31 3.36 -27.12
CA LEU A 997 -18.01 4.02 -25.86
C LEU A 997 -19.19 3.95 -24.88
N GLU A 998 -20.41 4.11 -25.39
CA GLU A 998 -21.65 3.97 -24.61
C GLU A 998 -21.81 2.55 -24.07
N THR A 999 -21.72 1.54 -24.93
CA THR A 999 -21.83 0.11 -24.57
C THR A 999 -20.81 -0.30 -23.52
N VAL A 1000 -19.56 0.16 -23.68
CA VAL A 1000 -18.48 -0.12 -22.73
C VAL A 1000 -18.78 0.50 -21.35
N ARG A 1001 -19.35 1.70 -21.31
CA ARG A 1001 -19.73 2.37 -20.05
C ARG A 1001 -20.96 1.72 -19.41
N GLU A 1002 -22.01 1.50 -20.19
CA GLU A 1002 -23.28 0.91 -19.74
C GLU A 1002 -23.05 -0.49 -19.16
N HIS A 1003 -22.32 -1.35 -19.88
CA HIS A 1003 -22.05 -2.72 -19.44
C HIS A 1003 -20.79 -2.87 -18.58
N HIS A 1004 -20.15 -1.76 -18.19
CA HIS A 1004 -18.96 -1.75 -17.34
C HIS A 1004 -17.83 -2.65 -17.88
N ILE A 1005 -17.66 -2.64 -19.20
CA ILE A 1005 -16.64 -3.44 -19.89
C ILE A 1005 -15.29 -2.81 -19.60
N SER A 1006 -14.36 -3.57 -19.03
CA SER A 1006 -13.03 -3.08 -18.68
C SER A 1006 -12.05 -3.09 -19.87
N MET A 1007 -12.56 -2.77 -21.06
CA MET A 1007 -11.76 -2.63 -22.29
C MET A 1007 -10.79 -1.45 -22.15
N CYS A 1008 -9.50 -1.76 -22.05
CA CYS A 1008 -8.48 -0.75 -21.75
C CYS A 1008 -8.34 0.31 -22.87
N GLY A 1009 -8.39 -0.10 -24.14
CA GLY A 1009 -8.19 0.77 -25.30
C GLY A 1009 -9.48 1.30 -25.93
N VAL A 1010 -10.59 1.42 -25.18
CA VAL A 1010 -11.86 1.95 -25.73
C VAL A 1010 -11.72 3.39 -26.27
N LEU A 1011 -10.97 4.26 -25.58
CA LEU A 1011 -10.73 5.63 -26.04
C LEU A 1011 -9.84 5.67 -27.30
N PRO A 1012 -8.68 4.98 -27.35
CA PRO A 1012 -7.93 4.78 -28.59
C PRO A 1012 -8.77 4.26 -29.76
N ALA A 1013 -9.61 3.25 -29.51
CA ALA A 1013 -10.46 2.66 -30.54
C ALA A 1013 -11.47 3.67 -31.10
N MET A 1014 -12.17 4.38 -30.21
CA MET A 1014 -13.09 5.45 -30.57
C MET A 1014 -12.38 6.54 -31.40
N MET A 1015 -11.25 7.04 -30.92
CA MET A 1015 -10.48 8.11 -31.56
C MET A 1015 -10.04 7.70 -32.98
N VAL A 1016 -9.46 6.51 -33.15
CA VAL A 1016 -9.03 6.02 -34.47
C VAL A 1016 -10.21 5.84 -35.42
N MET A 1017 -11.28 5.17 -34.98
CA MET A 1017 -12.48 4.99 -35.82
C MET A 1017 -13.09 6.34 -36.23
N LYS A 1018 -13.15 7.32 -35.33
CA LYS A 1018 -13.60 8.69 -35.66
C LYS A 1018 -12.66 9.40 -36.62
N THR A 1019 -11.35 9.27 -36.45
CA THR A 1019 -10.37 9.81 -37.42
C THR A 1019 -10.62 9.22 -38.81
N LEU A 1020 -10.82 7.90 -38.91
CA LEU A 1020 -11.12 7.24 -40.19
C LEU A 1020 -12.47 7.65 -40.77
N GLN A 1021 -13.50 7.88 -39.96
CA GLN A 1021 -14.77 8.46 -40.42
C GLN A 1021 -14.55 9.85 -41.04
N LYS A 1022 -13.78 10.73 -40.37
CA LYS A 1022 -13.47 12.08 -40.85
C LYS A 1022 -12.60 12.06 -42.12
N LEU A 1023 -11.77 11.05 -42.30
CA LEU A 1023 -10.99 10.82 -43.52
C LEU A 1023 -11.78 10.12 -44.66
N GLY A 1024 -13.03 9.70 -44.40
CA GLY A 1024 -13.82 8.93 -45.37
C GLY A 1024 -13.23 7.55 -45.68
N LYS A 1025 -12.52 6.96 -44.71
CA LYS A 1025 -11.88 5.65 -44.84
C LYS A 1025 -12.68 4.54 -44.17
N LEU A 1026 -13.27 4.81 -42.99
CA LEU A 1026 -14.00 3.79 -42.23
C LEU A 1026 -15.19 3.21 -43.02
N SER A 1027 -15.00 1.99 -43.50
CA SER A 1027 -15.87 1.27 -44.43
C SER A 1027 -16.03 -0.20 -44.06
N GLN A 1028 -15.04 -0.81 -43.41
CA GLN A 1028 -15.10 -2.20 -42.96
C GLN A 1028 -14.20 -2.47 -41.76
N ILE A 1029 -14.62 -3.40 -40.90
CA ILE A 1029 -13.79 -3.98 -39.83
C ILE A 1029 -13.85 -5.51 -39.95
N GLU A 1030 -12.68 -6.13 -40.07
CA GLU A 1030 -12.51 -7.58 -40.11
C GLU A 1030 -11.88 -8.08 -38.81
N GLN A 1031 -12.48 -9.08 -38.18
CA GLN A 1031 -11.90 -9.76 -37.02
C GLN A 1031 -10.99 -10.89 -37.46
N VAL A 1032 -9.68 -10.75 -37.20
CA VAL A 1032 -8.66 -11.75 -37.50
C VAL A 1032 -8.66 -12.87 -36.46
N GLY A 1033 -8.94 -12.55 -35.20
CA GLY A 1033 -8.98 -13.55 -34.13
C GLY A 1033 -9.49 -12.99 -32.82
N TYR A 1034 -9.94 -13.92 -31.96
CA TYR A 1034 -10.33 -13.67 -30.58
C TYR A 1034 -9.87 -14.84 -29.71
N ALA A 1035 -9.34 -14.55 -28.52
CA ALA A 1035 -9.01 -15.53 -27.50
C ALA A 1035 -9.15 -14.91 -26.12
N THR A 1036 -9.06 -15.74 -25.08
CA THR A 1036 -8.91 -15.28 -23.69
C THR A 1036 -7.67 -15.87 -23.05
N SER A 1037 -7.24 -15.30 -21.91
CA SER A 1037 -6.16 -15.89 -21.12
C SER A 1037 -6.48 -17.32 -20.64
N GLY A 1038 -7.77 -17.68 -20.57
CA GLY A 1038 -8.23 -19.03 -20.24
C GLY A 1038 -7.79 -20.06 -21.29
N ASP A 1039 -7.74 -19.67 -22.57
CA ASP A 1039 -7.30 -20.55 -23.67
C ASP A 1039 -5.84 -20.99 -23.52
N VAL A 1040 -5.02 -20.22 -22.79
CA VAL A 1040 -3.59 -20.52 -22.52
C VAL A 1040 -3.37 -21.15 -21.15
N THR A 1041 -4.13 -20.72 -20.13
CA THR A 1041 -3.92 -21.14 -18.74
C THR A 1041 -4.74 -22.36 -18.34
N GLY A 1042 -5.85 -22.62 -19.03
CA GLY A 1042 -6.87 -23.60 -18.64
C GLY A 1042 -7.79 -23.12 -17.51
N ASP A 1043 -7.59 -21.91 -16.98
CA ASP A 1043 -8.43 -21.32 -15.94
C ASP A 1043 -9.51 -20.43 -16.57
N SER A 1044 -10.77 -20.87 -16.50
CA SER A 1044 -11.93 -20.14 -17.03
C SER A 1044 -12.66 -19.29 -15.98
N SER A 1045 -12.18 -19.26 -14.74
CA SER A 1045 -12.86 -18.55 -13.64
C SER A 1045 -12.65 -17.04 -13.74
N ARG A 1046 -11.52 -16.60 -14.28
CA ARG A 1046 -11.15 -15.19 -14.35
C ARG A 1046 -10.16 -14.95 -15.49
N VAL A 1047 -10.63 -14.40 -16.60
CA VAL A 1047 -9.83 -14.25 -17.82
C VAL A 1047 -9.72 -12.80 -18.29
N VAL A 1048 -8.80 -12.55 -19.22
CA VAL A 1048 -8.72 -11.32 -20.02
C VAL A 1048 -8.96 -11.67 -21.48
N GLY A 1049 -9.71 -10.83 -22.19
CA GLY A 1049 -10.05 -11.04 -23.61
C GLY A 1049 -9.05 -10.35 -24.54
N TYR A 1050 -8.76 -10.97 -25.67
CA TYR A 1050 -7.82 -10.48 -26.68
C TYR A 1050 -8.46 -10.57 -28.05
N ALA A 1051 -8.59 -9.44 -28.74
CA ALA A 1051 -9.14 -9.37 -30.08
C ALA A 1051 -8.14 -8.72 -31.04
N GLY A 1052 -8.06 -9.25 -32.26
CA GLY A 1052 -7.24 -8.69 -33.34
C GLY A 1052 -8.12 -8.28 -34.51
N LEU A 1053 -8.06 -7.00 -34.89
CA LEU A 1053 -8.92 -6.43 -35.94
C LEU A 1053 -8.10 -5.77 -37.05
N LEU A 1054 -8.62 -5.81 -38.27
CA LEU A 1054 -8.19 -5.03 -39.41
C LEU A 1054 -9.29 -4.04 -39.77
N ILE A 1055 -8.93 -2.78 -40.01
CA ILE A 1055 -9.88 -1.67 -40.14
C ILE A 1055 -9.51 -0.88 -41.39
N ASN A 1056 -10.47 -0.69 -42.30
CA ASN A 1056 -10.32 0.19 -43.45
C ASN A 1056 -11.38 1.26 -43.39
#